data_AF-A0AAD2DLR8-F1
#
_entry.id   AF-A0AAD2DLR8-F1
#
_cell.length_a   1.000
_cell.length_b   1.000
_cell.length_c   1.000
_cell.angle_alpha   90.00
_cell.angle_beta   90.00
_cell.angle_gamma   90.00
#
_symmetry.space_group_name_H-M   'P 1'
#
loop_
_entity.id
_entity.type
_entity.pdbx_description
1 polymer ?
#
loop_
_entity_poly.entity_id
_entity_poly.type
_entity_poly.pdbx_seq_one_letter_code
_entity_poly.pdbx_strand_id
1 'polypeptide(L)'
;MVMTNDSHFPLFETKKTKGRIIYKLFAASNFVGIFFIWVYRATHIAGFTDVGKLGWIGMFGAELWFGFYWVLTQAPRWNRLSRQTFKNRLAERYENELPEVDIFVCTADPTIEPPMLVINTVLSVMAYDYPTDKLSVYLSDDAGSDLTFYALLEASHFARHWLPYCKKFNVEPRSPEAYFRSELGQLDASQVKALASVKKLYEDMENRIELAKKLERVSKSALLEHKGFSKWDKFSSRGDHDTILQVLIDGKDAEVKDIEGCRLPTLVYLAREKRPQHFHNFKAGAINALIRVSSEISNGPIILTVDCDMYSNNSQSIRDALCFFMDEEKGHEIAFVQFPQNFHNITKNELYGGTLRVIAEVEFHGLDGYGGPMYIGTGCFHRRDILCGRKYTKGSTIDWNTNSIRKTGESVQELEERIKGLADCIFEENTQWGNEMGLKYGCPVEDVITGLSIHYRGWKSIYFNPKRKAFLGVSATTLDQTLVQHKRWSEGDLQILFLKYSPIWYGLGRIHFGLIMGYLTFCLWSPNCFATLYYSIVPSLYLLKGISLFPQVSSPWFLPFAYVIAAEHIYSIIEFLRAGGTILGWWNEQRMWLYKRTSSFLFAVMDTIFKLMGYSNSGFVISAKVADQDVTQRYEQEKMEFGFASPMFIVISSVAMINLFCLVGTLKKMLVIGEFKSVYETAALQILLCGVLVLINLPLYNGLFFRKDKGRMPSSVTVKSVVFALSLWDKICLILYKFVFRGGIKDEAFNCSGGDDREECFSHKVEYGDTVHFSFVVIKSEGSWHYSEDGVDLVVKGPNGEQIHDVRDKTNEKHEFLSYHQGVYRFCFTNKSPYHETIDFDVHAGHFAYHDEHAKDEHFNPLFEHIGKLEEALYNIQFEQHWLEAQTDRQAIVNEGMSRRAIHKAIYESIALIGASVLQVYILRRLFERKLGASRV
;
A
#
# COMPACT_ATOMS: atom_id res chain seq x y z
N MET A 1 55.60 10.54 36.81
CA MET A 1 54.73 11.71 36.54
C MET A 1 54.04 11.42 35.21
N VAL A 2 52.72 11.23 35.24
CA VAL A 2 51.90 10.62 34.19
C VAL A 2 51.88 11.51 32.94
N MET A 3 52.27 10.95 31.79
CA MET A 3 52.15 11.59 30.48
C MET A 3 50.67 11.73 30.10
N THR A 4 50.27 12.96 29.81
CA THR A 4 48.92 13.36 29.43
C THR A 4 48.62 13.00 27.97
N ASN A 5 47.50 12.28 27.77
CA ASN A 5 46.72 12.01 26.54
C ASN A 5 47.12 12.76 25.25
N ASP A 6 47.64 12.04 24.26
CA ASP A 6 47.49 12.38 22.85
C ASP A 6 46.03 12.13 22.43
N SER A 7 45.18 13.16 22.50
CA SER A 7 43.79 13.07 22.06
C SER A 7 43.73 12.89 20.54
N HIS A 8 43.49 11.66 20.09
CA HIS A 8 43.32 11.34 18.69
C HIS A 8 42.12 12.11 18.10
N PHE A 9 42.31 12.80 16.96
CA PHE A 9 41.19 13.49 16.30
C PHE A 9 40.12 12.49 15.86
N PRO A 10 38.82 12.83 15.93
CA PRO A 10 37.74 11.91 15.60
C PRO A 10 37.73 11.55 14.10
N LEU A 11 37.32 10.33 13.77
CA LEU A 11 37.24 9.86 12.39
C LEU A 11 35.96 10.33 11.68
N PHE A 12 34.97 10.80 12.44
CA PHE A 12 33.78 11.44 11.89
C PHE A 12 33.26 12.57 12.79
N GLU A 13 32.49 13.48 12.20
CA GLU A 13 31.79 14.56 12.91
C GLU A 13 30.27 14.37 12.78
N THR A 14 29.53 14.67 13.85
CA THR A 14 28.06 14.66 13.85
C THR A 14 27.53 16.08 13.97
N LYS A 15 26.81 16.54 12.94
CA LYS A 15 26.24 17.89 12.84
C LYS A 15 24.73 17.83 13.03
N LYS A 16 24.20 18.70 13.90
CA LYS A 16 22.75 18.91 14.04
C LYS A 16 22.26 19.76 12.86
N THR A 17 21.24 19.31 12.14
CA THR A 17 20.67 20.06 11.01
C THR A 17 20.07 21.39 11.49
N LYS A 18 20.24 22.46 10.69
CA LYS A 18 19.66 23.79 10.95
C LYS A 18 18.12 23.76 10.83
N GLY A 19 17.44 24.74 11.44
CA GLY A 19 15.99 24.94 11.28
C GLY A 19 15.07 24.07 12.16
N ARG A 20 15.61 23.32 13.13
CA ARG A 20 14.81 22.48 14.05
C ARG A 20 13.79 23.26 14.86
N ILE A 21 14.15 24.46 15.32
CA ILE A 21 13.24 25.31 16.11
C ILE A 21 12.03 25.72 15.26
N ILE A 22 12.29 26.14 14.02
CA ILE A 22 11.23 26.51 13.06
C ILE A 22 10.30 25.32 12.80
N TYR A 23 10.86 24.12 12.58
CA TYR A 23 10.04 22.91 12.40
C TYR A 23 9.19 22.59 13.63
N LYS A 24 9.76 22.70 14.83
CA LYS A 24 9.02 22.44 16.08
C LYS A 24 7.88 23.43 16.29
N LEU A 25 8.08 24.71 15.95
CA LEU A 25 7.02 25.72 16.01
C LEU A 25 5.90 25.40 15.00
N PHE A 26 6.27 25.03 13.76
CA PHE A 26 5.33 24.56 12.74
C PHE A 26 4.54 23.32 13.21
N ALA A 27 5.22 22.31 13.74
CA ALA A 27 4.57 21.10 14.23
C ALA A 27 3.63 21.43 15.41
N ALA A 28 4.05 22.28 16.34
CA ALA A 28 3.22 22.70 17.46
C ALA A 28 1.97 23.46 17.00
N SER A 29 2.11 24.42 16.08
CA SER A 29 0.97 25.18 15.57
C SER A 29 0.01 24.30 14.76
N ASN A 30 0.54 23.36 13.98
CA ASN A 30 -0.27 22.40 13.24
C ASN A 30 -1.03 21.43 14.17
N PHE A 31 -0.38 20.97 15.25
CA PHE A 31 -1.03 20.15 16.27
C PHE A 31 -2.21 20.88 16.93
N VAL A 32 -2.06 22.18 17.22
CA VAL A 32 -3.17 23.02 17.72
C VAL A 32 -4.33 23.05 16.72
N GLY A 33 -4.05 23.19 15.42
CA GLY A 33 -5.06 23.11 14.36
C GLY A 33 -5.78 21.76 14.33
N ILE A 34 -5.05 20.65 14.37
CA ILE A 34 -5.61 19.28 14.43
C ILE A 34 -6.47 19.10 15.69
N PHE A 35 -6.01 19.60 16.84
CA PHE A 35 -6.78 19.56 18.08
C PHE A 35 -8.12 20.29 17.96
N PHE A 36 -8.16 21.48 17.37
CA PHE A 36 -9.41 22.20 17.14
C PHE A 36 -10.35 21.48 16.16
N ILE A 37 -9.82 20.79 15.15
CA ILE A 37 -10.60 19.91 14.26
C ILE A 37 -11.27 18.80 15.07
N TRP A 38 -10.55 18.16 15.98
CA TRP A 38 -11.13 17.13 16.86
C TRP A 38 -12.20 17.69 17.80
N VAL A 39 -11.97 18.87 18.38
CA VAL A 39 -12.98 19.54 19.22
C VAL A 39 -14.23 19.85 18.41
N TYR A 40 -14.09 20.33 17.17
CA TYR A 40 -15.20 20.56 16.26
C TYR A 40 -16.01 19.27 16.02
N ARG A 41 -15.34 18.16 15.68
CA ARG A 41 -16.00 16.87 15.46
C ARG A 41 -16.76 16.36 16.68
N ALA A 42 -16.16 16.47 17.86
CA ALA A 42 -16.75 16.00 19.10
C ALA A 42 -17.99 16.83 19.51
N THR A 43 -17.95 18.15 19.30
CA THR A 43 -19.01 19.07 19.75
C THR A 43 -20.20 19.14 18.80
N HIS A 44 -20.02 18.86 17.50
CA HIS A 44 -21.06 19.02 16.47
C HIS A 44 -21.72 17.70 16.03
N ILE A 45 -21.57 16.62 16.79
CA ILE A 45 -22.12 15.29 16.46
C ILE A 45 -23.66 15.21 16.55
N ALA A 46 -24.29 16.06 17.37
CA ALA A 46 -25.71 15.98 17.71
C ALA A 46 -26.67 16.51 16.63
N GLY A 47 -26.16 17.16 15.58
CA GLY A 47 -26.97 17.86 14.57
C GLY A 47 -27.34 17.06 13.31
N PHE A 48 -27.06 15.76 13.25
CA PHE A 48 -27.23 14.96 12.02
C PHE A 48 -28.36 13.92 12.13
N THR A 49 -29.05 13.70 11.00
CA THR A 49 -29.91 12.52 10.79
C THR A 49 -29.10 11.22 10.88
N ASP A 50 -29.73 10.05 11.06
CA ASP A 50 -29.02 8.78 11.26
C ASP A 50 -27.95 8.47 10.20
N VAL A 51 -28.25 8.76 8.93
CA VAL A 51 -27.29 8.59 7.82
C VAL A 51 -26.16 9.63 7.91
N GLY A 52 -26.48 10.90 8.16
CA GLY A 52 -25.48 11.95 8.35
C GLY A 52 -24.52 11.66 9.52
N LYS A 53 -25.07 11.09 10.60
CA LYS A 53 -24.37 10.77 11.84
C LYS A 53 -23.33 9.68 11.66
N LEU A 54 -23.64 8.63 10.88
CA LEU A 54 -22.66 7.58 10.53
C LEU A 54 -21.50 8.14 9.69
N GLY A 55 -21.78 8.99 8.71
CA GLY A 55 -20.77 9.71 7.93
C GLY A 55 -19.87 10.57 8.81
N TRP A 56 -20.45 11.28 9.78
CA TRP A 56 -19.73 12.13 10.71
C TRP A 56 -18.82 11.35 11.66
N ILE A 57 -19.32 10.27 12.26
CA ILE A 57 -18.55 9.42 13.18
C ILE A 57 -17.35 8.79 12.47
N GLY A 58 -17.53 8.29 11.25
CA GLY A 58 -16.42 7.72 10.49
C GLY A 58 -15.39 8.76 10.06
N MET A 59 -15.81 9.99 9.70
CA MET A 59 -14.88 11.11 9.47
C MET A 59 -14.06 11.41 10.72
N PHE A 60 -14.71 11.49 11.89
CA PHE A 60 -13.99 11.72 13.15
C PHE A 60 -13.00 10.59 13.46
N GLY A 61 -13.40 9.33 13.28
CA GLY A 61 -12.50 8.18 13.45
C GLY A 61 -11.28 8.23 12.52
N ALA A 62 -11.48 8.60 11.25
CA ALA A 62 -10.39 8.76 10.28
C ALA A 62 -9.46 9.94 10.64
N GLU A 63 -9.99 11.06 11.12
CA GLU A 63 -9.21 12.22 11.58
C GLU A 63 -8.41 11.94 12.85
N LEU A 64 -8.98 11.17 13.78
CA LEU A 64 -8.25 10.69 14.96
C LEU A 64 -7.10 9.78 14.56
N TRP A 65 -7.34 8.86 13.62
CA TRP A 65 -6.29 7.98 13.09
C TRP A 65 -5.19 8.79 12.40
N PHE A 66 -5.54 9.72 11.51
CA PHE A 66 -4.56 10.55 10.83
C PHE A 66 -3.76 11.42 11.79
N GLY A 67 -4.38 12.03 12.80
CA GLY A 67 -3.64 12.81 13.77
C GLY A 67 -2.74 11.94 14.67
N PHE A 68 -3.18 10.73 15.07
CA PHE A 68 -2.30 9.77 15.75
C PHE A 68 -1.09 9.41 14.88
N TYR A 69 -1.32 9.03 13.61
CA TYR A 69 -0.25 8.70 12.69
C TYR A 69 0.67 9.90 12.43
N TRP A 70 0.12 11.11 12.31
CA TRP A 70 0.89 12.35 12.18
C TRP A 70 1.79 12.63 13.38
N VAL A 71 1.37 12.29 14.60
CA VAL A 71 2.23 12.39 15.79
C VAL A 71 3.44 11.46 15.67
N LEU A 72 3.25 10.24 15.15
CA LEU A 72 4.36 9.30 14.93
C LEU A 72 5.38 9.84 13.92
N THR A 73 4.91 10.47 12.83
CA THR A 73 5.78 11.03 11.78
C THR A 73 6.59 12.26 12.24
N GLN A 74 6.31 12.81 13.42
CA GLN A 74 7.12 13.89 14.00
C GLN A 74 8.49 13.40 14.48
N ALA A 75 8.59 12.15 14.95
CA ALA A 75 9.84 11.63 15.48
C ALA A 75 10.97 11.68 14.43
N PRO A 76 10.81 11.16 13.19
CA PRO A 76 11.81 11.28 12.13
C PRO A 76 12.18 12.71 11.70
N ARG A 77 11.47 13.75 12.14
CA ARG A 77 11.77 15.16 11.80
C ARG A 77 12.31 15.96 12.99
N TRP A 78 12.20 15.44 14.20
CA TRP A 78 12.49 16.15 15.44
C TRP A 78 13.99 16.32 15.73
N ASN A 79 14.81 15.30 15.42
CA ASN A 79 16.25 15.27 15.76
C ASN A 79 17.18 14.93 14.58
N ARG A 80 17.00 15.59 13.43
CA ARG A 80 17.80 15.32 12.21
C ARG A 80 19.30 15.55 12.38
N LEU A 81 20.11 14.52 12.13
CA LEU A 81 21.57 14.56 12.14
C LEU A 81 22.14 14.44 10.73
N SER A 82 23.31 15.05 10.52
CA SER A 82 24.15 14.84 9.35
C SER A 82 25.53 14.44 9.82
N ARG A 83 26.18 13.52 9.12
CA ARG A 83 27.51 13.01 9.48
C ARG A 83 28.50 13.30 8.38
N GLN A 84 29.74 13.54 8.78
CA GLN A 84 30.86 13.75 7.88
C GLN A 84 32.02 12.85 8.29
N THR A 85 32.57 12.10 7.36
CA THR A 85 33.70 11.19 7.55
C THR A 85 35.02 11.86 7.18
N PHE A 86 36.12 11.44 7.81
CA PHE A 86 37.47 11.95 7.56
C PHE A 86 38.42 10.83 7.15
N LYS A 87 38.28 10.36 5.91
CA LYS A 87 39.07 9.25 5.34
C LYS A 87 40.59 9.43 5.41
N ASN A 88 41.08 10.66 5.32
CA ASN A 88 42.52 10.94 5.46
C ASN A 88 43.03 10.56 6.85
N ARG A 89 42.24 10.83 7.91
CA ARG A 89 42.60 10.46 9.28
C ARG A 89 42.54 8.95 9.50
N LEU A 90 41.59 8.28 8.84
CA LEU A 90 41.51 6.82 8.82
C LEU A 90 42.78 6.23 8.19
N ALA A 91 43.20 6.75 7.02
CA ALA A 91 44.42 6.32 6.34
C ALA A 91 45.67 6.58 7.19
N GLU A 92 45.84 7.79 7.72
CA GLU A 92 46.98 8.13 8.60
C GLU A 92 47.11 7.19 9.81
N ARG A 93 46.00 6.71 10.35
CA ARG A 93 45.97 5.89 11.56
C ARG A 93 46.00 4.39 11.31
N TYR A 94 45.29 3.91 10.28
CA TYR A 94 44.95 2.50 10.13
C TYR A 94 45.25 1.92 8.74
N GLU A 95 45.93 2.61 7.82
CA GLU A 95 46.12 2.10 6.44
C GLU A 95 46.66 0.65 6.39
N ASN A 96 47.61 0.33 7.27
CA ASN A 96 48.20 -1.02 7.36
C ASN A 96 47.34 -2.00 8.18
N GLU A 97 46.43 -1.49 9.01
CA GLU A 97 45.59 -2.23 9.96
C GLU A 97 44.11 -2.27 9.54
N LEU A 98 43.80 -1.91 8.29
CA LEU A 98 42.45 -1.99 7.74
C LEU A 98 41.90 -3.43 7.87
N PRO A 99 40.64 -3.65 8.28
CA PRO A 99 40.08 -4.98 8.45
C PRO A 99 39.75 -5.67 7.11
N GLU A 100 39.59 -6.99 7.12
CA GLU A 100 39.01 -7.71 5.98
C GLU A 100 37.52 -7.37 5.79
N VAL A 101 37.06 -7.35 4.54
CA VAL A 101 35.69 -7.01 4.16
C VAL A 101 35.13 -8.06 3.21
N ASP A 102 34.00 -8.65 3.61
CA ASP A 102 33.21 -9.56 2.79
C ASP A 102 32.04 -8.83 2.14
N ILE A 103 31.86 -9.00 0.84
CA ILE A 103 30.78 -8.38 0.08
C ILE A 103 29.86 -9.47 -0.44
N PHE A 104 28.60 -9.41 -0.05
CA PHE A 104 27.57 -10.36 -0.45
C PHE A 104 26.65 -9.75 -1.49
N VAL A 105 26.64 -10.37 -2.67
CA VAL A 105 25.73 -10.08 -3.78
C VAL A 105 24.75 -11.25 -3.89
N CYS A 106 23.46 -10.99 -3.86
CA CYS A 106 22.44 -12.04 -4.01
C CYS A 106 21.65 -11.85 -5.30
N THR A 107 21.46 -12.94 -6.04
CA THR A 107 20.60 -13.02 -7.23
C THR A 107 19.63 -14.20 -7.06
N ALA A 108 18.42 -14.04 -7.57
CA ALA A 108 17.32 -14.98 -7.34
C ALA A 108 16.84 -15.68 -8.61
N ASP A 109 16.88 -15.01 -9.78
CA ASP A 109 16.43 -15.60 -11.04
C ASP A 109 17.13 -14.97 -12.26
N PRO A 110 17.81 -15.75 -13.12
CA PRO A 110 18.59 -15.22 -14.25
C PRO A 110 17.74 -14.66 -15.41
N THR A 111 16.43 -14.93 -15.44
CA THR A 111 15.50 -14.34 -16.41
C THR A 111 15.04 -12.96 -15.93
N ILE A 112 14.72 -12.85 -14.65
CA ILE A 112 14.23 -11.60 -14.04
C ILE A 112 15.39 -10.63 -13.76
N GLU A 113 16.54 -11.17 -13.34
CA GLU A 113 17.78 -10.49 -12.99
C GLU A 113 18.88 -11.00 -13.94
N PRO A 114 19.03 -10.40 -15.14
CA PRO A 114 19.91 -10.95 -16.17
C PRO A 114 21.36 -11.08 -15.71
N PRO A 115 22.10 -12.12 -16.15
CA PRO A 115 23.49 -12.30 -15.76
C PRO A 115 24.35 -11.06 -16.01
N MET A 116 24.11 -10.32 -17.11
CA MET A 116 24.78 -9.06 -17.41
C MET A 116 24.61 -7.95 -16.35
N LEU A 117 23.44 -7.87 -15.73
CA LEU A 117 23.18 -6.95 -14.61
C LEU A 117 24.00 -7.38 -13.39
N VAL A 118 23.96 -8.68 -13.07
CA VAL A 118 24.62 -9.27 -11.89
C VAL A 118 26.13 -9.05 -11.94
N ILE A 119 26.80 -9.40 -13.05
CA ILE A 119 28.26 -9.29 -13.09
C ILE A 119 28.77 -7.86 -13.18
N ASN A 120 28.00 -6.91 -13.72
CA ASN A 120 28.36 -5.49 -13.64
C ASN A 120 28.39 -5.02 -12.18
N THR A 121 27.46 -5.48 -11.35
CA THR A 121 27.48 -5.24 -9.90
C THR A 121 28.68 -5.92 -9.23
N VAL A 122 28.95 -7.19 -9.55
CA VAL A 122 30.13 -7.92 -9.02
C VAL A 122 31.44 -7.20 -9.37
N LEU A 123 31.67 -6.88 -10.64
CA LEU A 123 32.87 -6.17 -11.10
C LEU A 123 33.00 -4.79 -10.44
N SER A 124 31.88 -4.11 -10.19
CA SER A 124 31.84 -2.83 -9.52
C SER A 124 32.30 -2.92 -8.06
N VAL A 125 31.85 -3.93 -7.32
CA VAL A 125 32.25 -4.12 -5.91
C VAL A 125 33.62 -4.78 -5.77
N MET A 126 34.11 -5.51 -6.76
CA MET A 126 35.50 -5.98 -6.79
C MET A 126 36.51 -4.84 -6.97
N ALA A 127 36.09 -3.72 -7.58
CA ALA A 127 36.94 -2.56 -7.89
C ALA A 127 36.85 -1.44 -6.84
N TYR A 128 36.57 -1.77 -5.57
CA TYR A 128 36.67 -0.81 -4.46
C TYR A 128 38.10 -0.29 -4.27
N ASP A 129 38.26 0.95 -3.80
CA ASP A 129 39.57 1.49 -3.46
C ASP A 129 39.98 1.02 -2.06
N TYR A 130 40.39 -0.25 -2.02
CA TYR A 130 40.70 -1.00 -0.81
C TYR A 130 41.82 -2.02 -1.11
N PRO A 131 42.62 -2.44 -0.11
CA PRO A 131 43.60 -3.51 -0.30
C PRO A 131 42.94 -4.78 -0.85
N THR A 132 43.44 -5.28 -1.99
CA THR A 132 42.80 -6.39 -2.72
C THR A 132 42.89 -7.71 -1.96
N ASP A 133 43.94 -7.90 -1.16
CA ASP A 133 44.13 -9.04 -0.27
C ASP A 133 43.16 -9.05 0.93
N LYS A 134 42.51 -7.92 1.22
CA LYS A 134 41.53 -7.78 2.32
C LYS A 134 40.08 -7.73 1.83
N LEU A 135 39.85 -7.91 0.53
CA LEU A 135 38.54 -7.82 -0.08
C LEU A 135 38.11 -9.19 -0.63
N SER A 136 36.93 -9.64 -0.25
CA SER A 136 36.34 -10.89 -0.75
C SER A 136 34.90 -10.67 -1.20
N VAL A 137 34.57 -11.11 -2.42
CA VAL A 137 33.24 -10.95 -3.03
C VAL A 137 32.60 -12.30 -3.21
N TYR A 138 31.35 -12.42 -2.76
CA TYR A 138 30.56 -13.64 -2.81
C TYR A 138 29.27 -13.39 -3.59
N LEU A 139 29.06 -14.13 -4.68
CA LEU A 139 27.79 -14.18 -5.39
C LEU A 139 27.00 -15.39 -4.89
N SER A 140 25.86 -15.14 -4.23
CA SER A 140 24.87 -16.17 -3.95
C SER A 140 23.82 -16.19 -5.06
N ASP A 141 23.69 -17.33 -5.75
CA ASP A 141 22.67 -17.58 -6.75
C ASP A 141 21.61 -18.54 -6.18
N ASP A 142 20.44 -17.99 -5.83
CA ASP A 142 19.32 -18.80 -5.32
C ASP A 142 18.66 -19.63 -6.44
N ALA A 143 18.87 -19.34 -7.73
CA ALA A 143 18.38 -20.17 -8.83
C ALA A 143 19.29 -21.35 -9.18
N GLY A 144 20.55 -21.33 -8.73
CA GLY A 144 21.55 -22.33 -9.08
C GLY A 144 21.81 -22.42 -10.59
N SER A 145 21.88 -21.28 -11.30
CA SER A 145 21.96 -21.25 -12.75
C SER A 145 23.39 -21.40 -13.26
N ASP A 146 23.58 -22.33 -14.18
CA ASP A 146 24.81 -22.50 -14.97
C ASP A 146 25.14 -21.26 -15.80
N LEU A 147 24.13 -20.54 -16.31
CA LEU A 147 24.32 -19.26 -17.02
C LEU A 147 24.86 -18.15 -16.12
N THR A 148 24.34 -18.02 -14.89
CA THR A 148 24.88 -17.06 -13.90
C THR A 148 26.32 -17.40 -13.54
N PHE A 149 26.61 -18.69 -13.31
CA PHE A 149 27.96 -19.16 -13.03
C PHE A 149 28.92 -18.89 -14.21
N TYR A 150 28.49 -19.18 -15.44
CA TYR A 150 29.26 -18.89 -16.65
C TYR A 150 29.55 -17.39 -16.81
N ALA A 151 28.55 -16.54 -16.59
CA ALA A 151 28.75 -15.09 -16.62
C ALA A 151 29.77 -14.64 -15.57
N LEU A 152 29.72 -15.21 -14.36
CA LEU A 152 30.70 -14.90 -13.31
C LEU A 152 32.10 -15.38 -13.67
N LEU A 153 32.24 -16.55 -14.31
CA LEU A 153 33.52 -17.04 -14.82
C LEU A 153 34.10 -16.08 -15.86
N GLU A 154 33.29 -15.64 -16.82
CA GLU A 154 33.70 -14.65 -17.82
C GLU A 154 34.09 -13.31 -17.19
N ALA A 155 33.33 -12.86 -16.19
CA ALA A 155 33.66 -11.67 -15.42
C ALA A 155 34.98 -11.81 -14.66
N SER A 156 35.31 -13.00 -14.14
CA SER A 156 36.59 -13.25 -13.44
C SER A 156 37.79 -13.05 -14.37
N HIS A 157 37.67 -13.41 -15.66
CA HIS A 157 38.70 -13.17 -16.65
C HIS A 157 38.82 -11.68 -16.97
N PHE A 158 37.68 -10.99 -17.18
CA PHE A 158 37.67 -9.55 -17.44
C PHE A 158 38.18 -8.72 -16.24
N ALA A 159 37.94 -9.17 -15.01
CA ALA A 159 38.38 -8.49 -13.78
C ALA A 159 39.90 -8.26 -13.76
N ARG A 160 40.70 -9.17 -14.35
CA ARG A 160 42.16 -9.05 -14.51
C ARG A 160 42.60 -7.80 -15.28
N HIS A 161 41.71 -7.24 -16.09
CA HIS A 161 41.94 -6.03 -16.88
C HIS A 161 41.20 -4.81 -16.29
N TRP A 162 39.98 -5.03 -15.79
CA TRP A 162 39.13 -3.96 -15.27
C TRP A 162 39.64 -3.35 -13.96
N LEU A 163 40.04 -4.17 -13.00
CA LEU A 163 40.50 -3.71 -11.68
C LEU A 163 41.76 -2.83 -11.76
N PRO A 164 42.85 -3.22 -12.45
CA PRO A 164 44.02 -2.36 -12.58
C PRO A 164 43.70 -1.08 -13.35
N TYR A 165 42.88 -1.15 -14.40
CA TYR A 165 42.40 0.04 -15.11
C TYR A 165 41.66 1.01 -14.16
N CYS A 166 40.76 0.47 -13.34
CA CYS A 166 40.03 1.22 -12.33
C CYS A 166 40.95 1.94 -11.34
N LYS A 167 41.94 1.22 -10.81
CA LYS A 167 42.88 1.74 -9.83
C LYS A 167 43.79 2.81 -10.43
N LYS A 168 44.35 2.54 -11.61
CA LYS A 168 45.29 3.42 -12.31
C LYS A 168 44.70 4.77 -12.71
N PHE A 169 43.45 4.77 -13.18
CA PHE A 169 42.80 5.98 -13.69
C PHE A 169 41.73 6.55 -12.75
N ASN A 170 41.65 6.03 -11.51
CA ASN A 170 40.67 6.45 -10.50
C ASN A 170 39.23 6.51 -11.05
N VAL A 171 38.82 5.45 -11.75
CA VAL A 171 37.55 5.33 -12.48
C VAL A 171 36.35 5.45 -11.55
N GLU A 172 35.35 6.25 -11.92
CA GLU A 172 34.10 6.37 -11.18
C GLU A 172 32.95 6.66 -12.15
N PRO A 173 31.80 5.93 -12.13
CA PRO A 173 31.48 4.79 -11.25
C PRO A 173 32.31 3.54 -11.55
N ARG A 174 32.32 2.57 -10.62
CA ARG A 174 33.09 1.32 -10.77
C ARG A 174 32.38 0.25 -11.59
N SER A 175 31.09 0.41 -11.89
CA SER A 175 30.37 -0.47 -12.82
C SER A 175 30.83 -0.21 -14.25
N PRO A 176 31.33 -1.24 -14.98
CA PRO A 176 31.77 -1.08 -16.37
C PRO A 176 30.66 -0.55 -17.28
N GLU A 177 29.46 -1.15 -17.25
CA GLU A 177 28.32 -0.70 -18.05
C GLU A 177 27.97 0.78 -17.79
N ALA A 178 27.91 1.17 -16.51
CA ALA A 178 27.60 2.55 -16.14
C ALA A 178 28.70 3.52 -16.57
N TYR A 179 29.97 3.12 -16.44
CA TYR A 179 31.12 3.93 -16.85
C TYR A 179 31.17 4.11 -18.37
N PHE A 180 31.00 3.04 -19.16
CA PHE A 180 31.05 3.12 -20.63
C PHE A 180 29.85 3.85 -21.25
N ARG A 181 28.73 3.95 -20.54
CA ARG A 181 27.58 4.79 -20.94
C ARG A 181 27.72 6.25 -20.53
N SER A 182 28.61 6.57 -19.59
CA SER A 182 28.77 7.93 -19.08
C SER A 182 29.52 8.83 -20.07
N GLU A 183 29.23 10.13 -20.02
CA GLU A 183 30.01 11.14 -20.76
C GLU A 183 31.39 11.26 -20.11
N LEU A 184 32.41 10.75 -20.80
CA LEU A 184 33.79 10.85 -20.35
C LEU A 184 34.33 12.25 -20.64
N GLY A 185 34.95 12.87 -19.63
CA GLY A 185 35.61 14.17 -19.78
C GLY A 185 36.84 14.11 -20.70
N GLN A 186 37.67 15.16 -20.68
CA GLN A 186 38.94 15.12 -21.41
C GLN A 186 39.86 14.03 -20.85
N LEU A 187 40.12 13.01 -21.67
CA LEU A 187 41.02 11.91 -21.36
C LEU A 187 42.39 12.18 -21.96
N ASP A 188 43.44 11.77 -21.25
CA ASP A 188 44.79 11.78 -21.82
C ASP A 188 44.95 10.69 -22.91
N ALA A 189 45.96 10.82 -23.77
CA ALA A 189 46.17 9.89 -24.88
C ALA A 189 46.41 8.43 -24.41
N SER A 190 47.02 8.25 -23.23
CA SER A 190 47.29 6.93 -22.66
C SER A 190 46.01 6.25 -22.17
N GLN A 191 45.12 7.03 -21.58
CA GLN A 191 43.81 6.64 -21.08
C GLN A 191 42.86 6.34 -22.24
N VAL A 192 42.89 7.11 -23.32
CA VAL A 192 42.11 6.82 -24.55
C VAL A 192 42.47 5.44 -25.10
N LYS A 193 43.77 5.13 -25.21
CA LYS A 193 44.22 3.82 -25.69
C LYS A 193 43.83 2.69 -24.75
N ALA A 194 44.03 2.87 -23.44
CA ALA A 194 43.66 1.89 -22.43
C ALA A 194 42.14 1.65 -22.41
N LEU A 195 41.35 2.72 -22.48
CA LEU A 195 39.89 2.68 -22.53
C LEU A 195 39.40 1.88 -23.74
N ALA A 196 39.93 2.15 -24.94
CA ALA A 196 39.54 1.43 -26.14
C ALA A 196 39.81 -0.08 -26.01
N SER A 197 40.96 -0.45 -25.45
CA SER A 197 41.31 -1.85 -25.21
C SER A 197 40.38 -2.52 -24.20
N VAL A 198 40.13 -1.89 -23.06
CA VAL A 198 39.30 -2.47 -21.98
C VAL A 198 37.84 -2.49 -22.38
N LYS A 199 37.35 -1.47 -23.10
CA LYS A 199 35.98 -1.43 -23.64
C LYS A 199 35.74 -2.57 -24.62
N LYS A 200 36.70 -2.85 -25.51
CA LYS A 200 36.59 -3.99 -26.42
C LYS A 200 36.50 -5.32 -25.67
N LEU A 201 37.32 -5.53 -24.63
CA LEU A 201 37.25 -6.74 -23.80
C LEU A 201 35.91 -6.88 -23.07
N TYR A 202 35.33 -5.76 -22.62
CA TYR A 202 34.00 -5.74 -22.03
C TYR A 202 32.92 -6.14 -23.04
N GLU A 203 32.94 -5.55 -24.25
CA GLU A 203 32.01 -5.89 -25.33
C GLU A 203 32.14 -7.36 -25.76
N ASP A 204 33.36 -7.89 -25.85
CA ASP A 204 33.62 -9.30 -26.16
C ASP A 204 33.09 -10.25 -25.06
N MET A 205 33.20 -9.87 -23.79
CA MET A 205 32.60 -10.59 -22.66
C MET A 205 31.06 -10.55 -22.71
N GLU A 206 30.49 -9.36 -22.88
CA GLU A 206 29.04 -9.14 -22.96
C GLU A 206 28.42 -9.95 -24.10
N ASN A 207 29.03 -9.92 -25.29
CA ASN A 207 28.57 -10.69 -26.44
C ASN A 207 28.55 -12.20 -26.17
N ARG A 208 29.56 -12.75 -25.46
CA ARG A 208 29.61 -14.17 -25.11
C ARG A 208 28.53 -14.56 -24.10
N ILE A 209 28.28 -13.70 -23.10
CA ILE A 209 27.24 -13.93 -22.08
C ILE A 209 25.84 -13.83 -22.70
N GLU A 210 25.56 -12.78 -23.47
CA GLU A 210 24.26 -12.60 -24.12
C GLU A 210 23.99 -13.67 -25.19
N LEU A 211 25.02 -14.16 -25.89
CA LEU A 211 24.88 -15.31 -26.78
C LEU A 211 24.48 -16.58 -26.02
N ALA A 212 25.13 -16.87 -24.89
CA ALA A 212 24.79 -18.04 -24.07
C ALA A 212 23.37 -17.95 -23.51
N LYS A 213 22.98 -16.76 -23.02
CA LYS A 213 21.62 -16.48 -22.56
C LYS A 213 20.57 -16.66 -23.65
N LYS A 214 20.81 -16.11 -24.86
CA LYS A 214 19.90 -16.26 -26.00
C LYS A 214 19.74 -17.70 -26.46
N LEU A 215 20.80 -18.51 -26.33
CA LEU A 215 20.77 -19.94 -26.64
C LEU A 215 20.26 -20.80 -25.48
N GLU A 216 20.00 -20.19 -24.31
CA GLU A 216 19.67 -20.85 -23.04
C GLU A 216 20.63 -21.99 -22.67
N ARG A 217 21.90 -21.90 -23.10
CA ARG A 217 22.92 -22.93 -22.87
C ARG A 217 24.32 -22.35 -22.93
N VAL A 218 25.21 -22.92 -22.10
CA VAL A 218 26.65 -22.69 -22.15
C VAL A 218 27.26 -23.53 -23.29
N SER A 219 28.27 -23.00 -23.98
CA SER A 219 28.93 -23.72 -25.08
C SER A 219 29.75 -24.91 -24.54
N LYS A 220 29.82 -26.01 -25.31
CA LYS A 220 30.59 -27.19 -24.90
C LYS A 220 32.07 -26.91 -24.66
N SER A 221 32.67 -25.95 -25.38
CA SER A 221 34.05 -25.52 -25.15
C SER A 221 34.21 -24.86 -23.78
N ALA A 222 33.32 -23.93 -23.42
CA ALA A 222 33.35 -23.27 -22.11
C ALA A 222 33.09 -24.24 -20.94
N LEU A 223 32.23 -25.24 -21.14
CA LEU A 223 32.02 -26.30 -20.13
C LEU A 223 33.30 -27.11 -19.84
N LEU A 224 34.12 -27.36 -20.87
CA LEU A 224 35.37 -28.11 -20.73
C LEU A 224 36.51 -27.28 -20.12
N GLU A 225 36.43 -25.95 -20.19
CA GLU A 225 37.44 -25.03 -19.65
C GLU A 225 37.44 -25.00 -18.11
N HIS A 226 36.30 -25.30 -17.46
CA HIS A 226 36.20 -25.23 -16.00
C HIS A 226 35.52 -26.47 -15.40
N LYS A 227 36.25 -27.22 -14.56
CA LYS A 227 35.76 -28.47 -13.93
C LYS A 227 34.50 -28.27 -13.07
N GLY A 228 34.28 -27.06 -12.57
CA GLY A 228 33.11 -26.70 -11.75
C GLY A 228 31.75 -26.96 -12.41
N PHE A 229 31.66 -26.93 -13.75
CA PHE A 229 30.40 -27.20 -14.45
C PHE A 229 29.88 -28.64 -14.26
N SER A 230 30.77 -29.60 -13.97
CA SER A 230 30.37 -31.00 -13.72
C SER A 230 29.43 -31.17 -12.51
N LYS A 231 29.30 -30.15 -11.65
CA LYS A 231 28.33 -30.16 -10.56
C LYS A 231 26.90 -30.15 -11.12
N TRP A 232 26.62 -29.44 -12.22
CA TRP A 232 25.29 -29.36 -12.84
C TRP A 232 24.81 -30.64 -13.51
N ASP A 233 25.74 -31.53 -13.91
CA ASP A 233 25.40 -32.82 -14.52
C ASP A 233 24.65 -33.77 -13.56
N LYS A 234 24.70 -33.49 -12.24
CA LYS A 234 24.06 -34.30 -11.20
C LYS A 234 22.66 -33.80 -10.81
N PHE A 235 22.16 -32.72 -11.42
CA PHE A 235 20.95 -32.04 -10.96
C PHE A 235 19.67 -32.63 -11.55
N SER A 236 18.64 -32.69 -10.70
CA SER A 236 17.29 -33.06 -11.14
C SER A 236 16.48 -31.82 -11.55
N SER A 237 16.62 -30.70 -10.81
CA SER A 237 15.97 -29.42 -11.12
C SER A 237 16.60 -28.24 -10.35
N ARG A 238 16.19 -26.99 -10.67
CA ARG A 238 16.57 -25.79 -9.89
C ARG A 238 16.09 -25.79 -8.43
N GLY A 239 15.08 -26.60 -8.11
CA GLY A 239 14.55 -26.75 -6.75
C GLY A 239 15.09 -27.97 -6.00
N ASP A 240 15.93 -28.77 -6.66
CA ASP A 240 16.49 -30.02 -6.12
C ASP A 240 17.91 -30.24 -6.64
N HIS A 241 18.87 -29.70 -5.89
CA HIS A 241 20.29 -29.78 -6.18
C HIS A 241 21.15 -29.69 -4.92
N ASP A 242 22.33 -30.30 -4.96
CA ASP A 242 23.36 -30.20 -3.92
C ASP A 242 23.92 -28.77 -3.82
N THR A 243 24.63 -28.47 -2.73
CA THR A 243 25.44 -27.25 -2.63
C THR A 243 26.46 -27.18 -3.77
N ILE A 244 26.48 -26.04 -4.46
CA ILE A 244 27.47 -25.68 -5.48
C ILE A 244 28.30 -24.53 -4.91
N LEU A 245 29.56 -24.81 -4.60
CA LEU A 245 30.50 -23.82 -4.09
C LEU A 245 31.73 -23.84 -4.98
N GLN A 246 32.11 -22.69 -5.54
CA GLN A 246 33.29 -22.55 -6.39
C GLN A 246 34.05 -21.26 -6.07
N VAL A 247 35.34 -21.37 -5.78
CA VAL A 247 36.26 -20.23 -5.63
C VAL A 247 36.94 -19.99 -6.96
N LEU A 248 36.49 -18.96 -7.69
CA LEU A 248 36.97 -18.61 -9.03
C LEU A 248 38.30 -17.85 -8.99
N ILE A 249 38.47 -17.01 -7.97
CA ILE A 249 39.70 -16.28 -7.69
C ILE A 249 40.01 -16.48 -6.21
N ASP A 250 41.15 -17.10 -5.91
CA ASP A 250 41.67 -17.20 -4.55
C ASP A 250 42.63 -16.03 -4.31
N GLY A 251 42.15 -14.97 -3.64
CA GLY A 251 42.96 -13.77 -3.40
C GLY A 251 44.15 -13.99 -2.45
N LYS A 252 44.17 -15.14 -1.75
CA LYS A 252 45.30 -15.56 -0.90
C LYS A 252 46.38 -16.29 -1.70
N ASP A 253 46.07 -16.79 -2.90
CA ASP A 253 47.04 -17.42 -3.79
C ASP A 253 47.95 -16.35 -4.43
N ALA A 254 49.25 -16.51 -4.24
CA ALA A 254 50.25 -15.58 -4.75
C ALA A 254 50.37 -15.63 -6.28
N GLU A 255 49.98 -16.72 -6.93
CA GLU A 255 50.06 -16.89 -8.40
C GLU A 255 48.88 -16.22 -9.13
N VAL A 256 47.77 -15.96 -8.43
CA VAL A 256 46.58 -15.34 -9.01
C VAL A 256 46.72 -13.82 -9.04
N LYS A 257 47.22 -13.31 -10.17
CA LYS A 257 47.51 -11.89 -10.38
C LYS A 257 46.74 -11.30 -11.56
N ASP A 258 46.57 -9.98 -11.52
CA ASP A 258 46.12 -9.19 -12.65
C ASP A 258 47.24 -8.96 -13.69
N ILE A 259 46.93 -8.25 -14.77
CA ILE A 259 47.89 -7.98 -15.85
C ILE A 259 49.05 -7.07 -15.43
N GLU A 260 48.94 -6.35 -14.31
CA GLU A 260 50.00 -5.51 -13.74
C GLU A 260 50.78 -6.24 -12.63
N GLY A 261 50.47 -7.52 -12.36
CA GLY A 261 51.13 -8.35 -11.35
C GLY A 261 50.62 -8.12 -9.92
N CYS A 262 49.52 -7.41 -9.74
CA CYS A 262 48.88 -7.21 -8.44
C CYS A 262 47.91 -8.36 -8.11
N ARG A 263 47.71 -8.65 -6.82
CA ARG A 263 46.74 -9.66 -6.37
C ARG A 263 45.32 -9.21 -6.64
N LEU A 264 44.44 -10.16 -6.96
CA LEU A 264 43.01 -9.94 -7.14
C LEU A 264 42.23 -10.24 -5.85
N PRO A 265 41.09 -9.57 -5.61
CA PRO A 265 40.15 -9.94 -4.56
C PRO A 265 39.63 -11.37 -4.71
N THR A 266 39.36 -12.04 -3.59
CA THR A 266 38.74 -13.37 -3.61
C THR A 266 37.35 -13.29 -4.25
N LEU A 267 37.02 -14.21 -5.15
CA LEU A 267 35.72 -14.29 -5.82
C LEU A 267 35.11 -15.68 -5.67
N VAL A 268 33.95 -15.75 -5.02
CA VAL A 268 33.28 -17.00 -4.67
C VAL A 268 31.87 -17.03 -5.25
N TYR A 269 31.51 -18.15 -5.88
CA TYR A 269 30.15 -18.50 -6.27
C TYR A 269 29.55 -19.48 -5.26
N LEU A 270 28.33 -19.22 -4.82
CA LEU A 270 27.55 -20.13 -3.99
C LEU A 270 26.13 -20.29 -4.53
N ALA A 271 25.73 -21.52 -4.82
CA ALA A 271 24.33 -21.94 -4.79
C ALA A 271 24.17 -22.93 -3.65
N ARG A 272 23.42 -22.56 -2.62
CA ARG A 272 23.16 -23.42 -1.46
C ARG A 272 22.30 -24.61 -1.83
N GLU A 273 22.38 -25.68 -1.05
CA GLU A 273 21.54 -26.86 -1.28
C GLU A 273 20.05 -26.50 -1.23
N LYS A 274 19.30 -27.05 -2.18
CA LYS A 274 17.84 -26.96 -2.20
C LYS A 274 17.24 -28.34 -2.34
N ARG A 275 16.21 -28.59 -1.51
CA ARG A 275 15.40 -29.81 -1.53
C ARG A 275 13.92 -29.44 -1.47
N PRO A 276 13.02 -30.11 -2.20
CA PRO A 276 11.59 -29.81 -2.19
C PRO A 276 10.94 -29.85 -0.79
N GLN A 277 11.51 -30.61 0.14
CA GLN A 277 10.99 -30.80 1.50
C GLN A 277 11.38 -29.65 2.47
N HIS A 278 12.36 -28.82 2.12
CA HIS A 278 12.91 -27.80 3.02
C HIS A 278 12.64 -26.39 2.48
N PHE A 279 11.98 -25.57 3.30
CA PHE A 279 11.77 -24.17 2.96
C PHE A 279 13.06 -23.36 3.12
N HIS A 280 13.40 -22.58 2.10
CA HIS A 280 14.73 -22.00 1.98
C HIS A 280 14.83 -20.54 2.47
N ASN A 281 13.73 -19.87 2.85
CA ASN A 281 13.77 -18.50 3.40
C ASN A 281 14.39 -17.42 2.47
N PHE A 282 14.30 -17.61 1.13
CA PHE A 282 14.70 -16.62 0.11
C PHE A 282 16.07 -15.96 0.40
N LYS A 283 16.16 -14.62 0.31
CA LYS A 283 17.37 -13.82 0.51
C LYS A 283 17.93 -13.94 1.94
N ALA A 284 17.09 -14.04 2.96
CA ALA A 284 17.53 -14.23 4.34
C ALA A 284 18.39 -15.49 4.48
N GLY A 285 17.90 -16.61 3.93
CA GLY A 285 18.62 -17.88 3.95
C GLY A 285 19.89 -17.88 3.10
N ALA A 286 19.87 -17.18 1.95
CA ALA A 286 21.06 -16.99 1.11
C ALA A 286 22.17 -16.24 1.87
N ILE A 287 21.86 -15.11 2.50
CA ILE A 287 22.82 -14.33 3.29
C ILE A 287 23.30 -15.14 4.50
N ASN A 288 22.43 -15.87 5.19
CA ASN A 288 22.83 -16.69 6.33
C ASN A 288 23.81 -17.80 5.93
N ALA A 289 23.58 -18.47 4.80
CA ALA A 289 24.52 -19.44 4.25
C ALA A 289 25.87 -18.77 3.90
N LEU A 290 25.84 -17.58 3.29
CA LEU A 290 27.06 -16.81 3.01
C LEU A 290 27.83 -16.41 4.27
N ILE A 291 27.16 -15.98 5.34
CA ILE A 291 27.84 -15.65 6.61
C ILE A 291 28.62 -16.86 7.13
N ARG A 292 28.03 -18.07 7.05
CA ARG A 292 28.69 -19.31 7.46
C ARG A 292 29.86 -19.69 6.54
N VAL A 293 29.62 -19.76 5.23
CA VAL A 293 30.65 -20.15 4.25
C VAL A 293 31.84 -19.18 4.29
N SER A 294 31.58 -17.87 4.27
CA SER A 294 32.64 -16.85 4.30
C SER A 294 33.47 -16.88 5.58
N SER A 295 32.92 -17.37 6.70
CA SER A 295 33.68 -17.48 7.96
C SER A 295 34.87 -18.45 7.88
N GLU A 296 34.83 -19.40 6.95
CA GLU A 296 35.91 -20.37 6.73
C GLU A 296 36.85 -20.01 5.55
N ILE A 297 36.51 -18.98 4.77
CA ILE A 297 37.31 -18.54 3.60
C ILE A 297 38.14 -17.29 3.95
N SER A 298 37.47 -16.16 4.19
CA SER A 298 38.09 -14.89 4.56
C SER A 298 37.95 -14.62 6.05
N ASN A 299 36.76 -14.88 6.61
CA ASN A 299 36.38 -14.51 7.98
C ASN A 299 36.40 -12.99 8.21
N GLY A 300 36.00 -12.20 7.21
CA GLY A 300 36.06 -10.74 7.29
C GLY A 300 35.14 -10.16 8.39
N PRO A 301 35.64 -9.33 9.32
CA PRO A 301 34.82 -8.80 10.42
C PRO A 301 33.75 -7.80 9.94
N ILE A 302 33.89 -7.24 8.74
CA ILE A 302 32.90 -6.36 8.11
C ILE A 302 32.24 -7.08 6.94
N ILE A 303 30.91 -6.99 6.87
CA ILE A 303 30.09 -7.56 5.80
C ILE A 303 29.32 -6.43 5.12
N LEU A 304 29.46 -6.28 3.80
CA LEU A 304 28.61 -5.42 2.98
C LEU A 304 27.53 -6.29 2.30
N THR A 305 26.26 -5.94 2.50
CA THR A 305 25.15 -6.55 1.75
C THR A 305 24.70 -5.63 0.61
N VAL A 306 24.64 -6.18 -0.60
CA VAL A 306 24.14 -5.48 -1.79
C VAL A 306 23.23 -6.38 -2.62
N ASP A 307 22.20 -5.78 -3.21
CA ASP A 307 21.38 -6.44 -4.23
C ASP A 307 22.15 -6.54 -5.56
N CYS A 308 21.82 -7.54 -6.39
CA CYS A 308 22.48 -7.71 -7.69
C CYS A 308 22.23 -6.56 -8.67
N ASP A 309 21.23 -5.71 -8.43
CA ASP A 309 20.93 -4.51 -9.20
C ASP A 309 21.55 -3.23 -8.59
N MET A 310 22.38 -3.32 -7.55
CA MET A 310 22.95 -2.18 -6.81
C MET A 310 24.48 -2.14 -6.90
N TYR A 311 25.00 -1.39 -7.86
CA TYR A 311 26.45 -1.25 -8.06
C TYR A 311 27.07 -0.14 -7.20
N SER A 312 28.40 -0.21 -7.01
CA SER A 312 29.18 0.82 -6.34
C SER A 312 29.41 2.03 -7.25
N ASN A 313 28.81 3.16 -6.87
CA ASN A 313 29.02 4.45 -7.51
C ASN A 313 30.09 5.29 -6.81
N ASN A 314 30.60 4.86 -5.66
CA ASN A 314 31.70 5.53 -4.96
C ASN A 314 32.60 4.48 -4.30
N SER A 315 33.80 4.31 -4.84
CA SER A 315 34.78 3.34 -4.36
C SER A 315 35.36 3.60 -2.97
N GLN A 316 35.02 4.74 -2.37
CA GLN A 316 35.45 5.08 -1.02
C GLN A 316 34.43 4.69 0.06
N SER A 317 33.30 4.07 -0.30
CA SER A 317 32.21 3.79 0.64
C SER A 317 32.63 2.84 1.79
N ILE A 318 33.53 1.89 1.54
CA ILE A 318 34.13 1.03 2.58
C ILE A 318 34.86 1.90 3.61
N ARG A 319 35.75 2.78 3.17
CA ARG A 319 36.52 3.69 4.05
C ARG A 319 35.60 4.66 4.79
N ASP A 320 34.52 5.12 4.16
CA ASP A 320 33.50 5.93 4.83
C ASP A 320 32.80 5.15 5.96
N ALA A 321 32.45 3.88 5.75
CA ALA A 321 31.87 3.03 6.78
C ALA A 321 32.86 2.76 7.93
N LEU A 322 34.14 2.50 7.61
CA LEU A 322 35.20 2.25 8.60
C LEU A 322 35.48 3.47 9.47
N CYS A 323 35.31 4.70 8.97
CA CYS A 323 35.40 5.89 9.80
C CYS A 323 34.40 5.86 10.97
N PHE A 324 33.26 5.19 10.83
CA PHE A 324 32.31 5.01 11.94
C PHE A 324 32.69 3.84 12.83
N PHE A 325 33.02 2.68 12.24
CA PHE A 325 33.31 1.48 13.01
C PHE A 325 34.60 1.55 13.83
N MET A 326 35.65 2.15 13.26
CA MET A 326 36.99 2.20 13.86
C MET A 326 37.23 3.46 14.69
N ASP A 327 36.22 4.33 14.86
CA ASP A 327 36.32 5.47 15.76
C ASP A 327 36.44 4.99 17.22
N GLU A 328 37.45 5.45 17.93
CA GLU A 328 37.82 4.93 19.25
C GLU A 328 36.78 5.29 20.32
N GLU A 329 36.10 6.42 20.17
CA GLU A 329 35.10 6.87 21.14
C GLU A 329 33.75 6.17 20.91
N LYS A 330 33.30 6.10 19.65
CA LYS A 330 31.91 5.71 19.34
C LYS A 330 31.77 4.43 18.51
N GLY A 331 32.83 3.99 17.85
CA GLY A 331 32.78 2.85 16.94
C GLY A 331 32.34 1.55 17.61
N HIS A 332 32.72 1.37 18.88
CA HIS A 332 32.33 0.22 19.69
C HIS A 332 30.81 0.07 19.88
N GLU A 333 30.00 1.12 19.70
CA GLU A 333 28.53 1.06 19.84
C GLU A 333 27.79 0.74 18.53
N ILE A 334 28.47 0.81 17.38
CA ILE A 334 27.84 0.86 16.06
C ILE A 334 27.79 -0.53 15.44
N ALA A 335 26.60 -1.06 15.21
CA ALA A 335 26.41 -2.37 14.59
C ALA A 335 26.48 -2.36 13.07
N PHE A 336 25.85 -1.36 12.46
CA PHE A 336 25.80 -1.25 11.00
C PHE A 336 25.69 0.19 10.54
N VAL A 337 26.16 0.43 9.31
CA VAL A 337 26.12 1.73 8.61
C VAL A 337 25.27 1.55 7.36
N GLN A 338 24.08 2.16 7.37
CA GLN A 338 23.13 2.14 6.27
C GLN A 338 23.36 3.35 5.35
N PHE A 339 23.55 3.10 4.06
CA PHE A 339 23.56 4.12 3.03
C PHE A 339 22.18 4.25 2.37
N PRO A 340 21.83 5.41 1.78
CA PRO A 340 20.61 5.54 1.00
C PRO A 340 20.61 4.62 -0.23
N GLN A 341 19.49 3.94 -0.44
CA GLN A 341 19.20 3.25 -1.70
C GLN A 341 18.90 4.31 -2.77
N ASN A 342 19.78 4.43 -3.77
CA ASN A 342 19.61 5.37 -4.87
C ASN A 342 19.54 4.62 -6.20
N PHE A 343 19.02 5.29 -7.22
CA PHE A 343 18.77 4.68 -8.52
C PHE A 343 19.29 5.56 -9.66
N HIS A 344 19.77 4.94 -10.73
CA HIS A 344 20.30 5.66 -11.90
C HIS A 344 19.23 5.92 -12.97
N ASN A 345 18.18 5.10 -13.03
CA ASN A 345 17.11 5.19 -14.03
C ASN A 345 15.95 6.08 -13.57
N ILE A 346 16.20 7.16 -12.83
CA ILE A 346 15.13 8.02 -12.30
C ILE A 346 14.80 9.14 -13.29
N THR A 347 13.51 9.32 -13.58
CA THR A 347 13.01 10.43 -14.40
C THR A 347 13.01 11.75 -13.65
N LYS A 348 13.00 12.87 -14.38
CA LYS A 348 13.11 14.23 -13.82
C LYS A 348 12.08 14.53 -12.72
N ASN A 349 10.84 14.09 -12.91
CA ASN A 349 9.72 14.32 -12.02
C ASN A 349 9.26 13.03 -11.32
N GLU A 350 10.08 11.98 -11.32
CA GLU A 350 9.89 10.78 -10.51
C GLU A 350 8.47 10.21 -10.55
N LEU A 351 8.04 9.80 -11.74
CA LEU A 351 6.66 9.43 -12.04
C LEU A 351 5.99 8.50 -10.99
N TYR A 352 6.75 7.57 -10.41
CA TYR A 352 6.29 6.60 -9.41
C TYR A 352 6.86 6.80 -7.99
N GLY A 353 7.62 7.87 -7.75
CA GLY A 353 8.20 8.16 -6.43
C GLY A 353 9.17 7.07 -5.92
N GLY A 354 9.96 6.47 -6.81
CA GLY A 354 10.80 5.30 -6.50
C GLY A 354 11.96 5.58 -5.54
N THR A 355 12.50 6.81 -5.53
CA THR A 355 13.63 7.16 -4.63
C THR A 355 13.24 7.28 -3.17
N LEU A 356 11.94 7.37 -2.85
CA LEU A 356 11.45 7.65 -1.50
C LEU A 356 12.17 8.87 -0.89
N ARG A 357 12.33 9.93 -1.69
CA ARG A 357 13.21 11.09 -1.44
C ARG A 357 13.13 11.66 -0.01
N VAL A 358 11.93 11.88 0.51
CA VAL A 358 11.75 12.43 1.86
C VAL A 358 12.22 11.44 2.93
N ILE A 359 12.02 10.14 2.72
CA ILE A 359 12.49 9.10 3.65
C ILE A 359 14.03 9.14 3.73
N ALA A 360 14.70 9.15 2.57
CA ALA A 360 16.16 9.19 2.50
C ALA A 360 16.74 10.52 3.02
N GLU A 361 16.26 11.66 2.54
CA GLU A 361 16.87 12.98 2.81
C GLU A 361 16.41 13.61 4.14
N VAL A 362 15.34 13.11 4.76
CA VAL A 362 14.76 13.70 5.97
C VAL A 362 14.58 12.66 7.08
N GLU A 363 13.80 11.62 6.84
CA GLU A 363 13.33 10.73 7.91
C GLU A 363 14.47 9.90 8.49
N PHE A 364 15.31 9.30 7.65
CA PHE A 364 16.43 8.47 8.09
C PHE A 364 17.49 9.30 8.82
N HIS A 365 17.70 10.55 8.40
CA HIS A 365 18.51 11.51 9.14
C HIS A 365 17.95 11.82 10.54
N GLY A 366 16.63 11.81 10.74
CA GLY A 366 16.02 11.97 12.07
C GLY A 366 16.08 10.72 12.93
N LEU A 367 15.90 9.54 12.35
CA LEU A 367 16.06 8.27 13.06
C LEU A 367 17.49 8.04 13.52
N ASP A 368 18.48 8.48 12.73
CA ASP A 368 19.88 8.53 13.14
C ASP A 368 20.10 9.33 14.43
N GLY A 369 19.24 10.32 14.70
CA GLY A 369 19.18 11.06 15.96
C GLY A 369 18.76 10.27 17.19
N TYR A 370 18.21 9.07 17.04
CA TYR A 370 17.68 8.24 18.12
C TYR A 370 18.38 6.89 18.27
N GLY A 371 19.54 6.72 17.62
CA GLY A 371 20.31 5.48 17.67
C GLY A 371 20.44 4.77 16.33
N GLY A 372 19.99 5.39 15.22
CA GLY A 372 20.23 4.88 13.87
C GLY A 372 18.97 4.44 13.13
N PRO A 373 18.95 4.45 11.80
CA PRO A 373 17.81 3.98 11.01
C PRO A 373 17.72 2.45 11.03
N MET A 374 16.59 1.95 10.54
CA MET A 374 16.38 0.56 10.19
C MET A 374 17.33 0.09 9.05
N TYR A 375 17.63 -1.21 9.04
CA TYR A 375 18.31 -1.88 7.93
C TYR A 375 17.30 -2.09 6.78
N ILE A 376 17.66 -1.66 5.57
CA ILE A 376 16.77 -1.69 4.37
C ILE A 376 17.31 -2.59 3.24
N GLY A 377 18.05 -3.64 3.61
CA GLY A 377 18.32 -4.78 2.74
C GLY A 377 19.50 -4.65 1.77
N THR A 378 19.99 -3.44 1.50
CA THR A 378 21.09 -3.20 0.54
C THR A 378 21.90 -1.96 0.91
N GLY A 379 23.15 -1.87 0.42
CA GLY A 379 24.05 -0.75 0.68
C GLY A 379 24.35 -0.58 2.17
N CYS A 380 24.43 -1.69 2.91
CA CYS A 380 24.59 -1.68 4.36
C CYS A 380 25.83 -2.46 4.77
N PHE A 381 26.70 -1.80 5.53
CA PHE A 381 27.86 -2.44 6.14
C PHE A 381 27.49 -2.90 7.55
N HIS A 382 27.75 -4.15 7.89
CA HIS A 382 27.49 -4.76 9.18
C HIS A 382 28.80 -5.25 9.80
N ARG A 383 28.88 -5.23 11.14
CA ARG A 383 29.86 -6.08 11.84
C ARG A 383 29.35 -7.52 11.88
N ARG A 384 30.23 -8.47 11.53
CA ARG A 384 29.94 -9.91 11.45
C ARG A 384 29.46 -10.48 12.78
N ASP A 385 30.16 -10.18 13.86
CA ASP A 385 29.87 -10.68 15.22
C ASP A 385 28.42 -10.36 15.67
N ILE A 386 27.87 -9.23 15.23
CA ILE A 386 26.51 -8.80 15.57
C ILE A 386 25.47 -9.55 14.76
N LEU A 387 25.72 -9.76 13.46
CA LEU A 387 24.91 -10.68 12.67
C LEU A 387 24.98 -12.08 13.29
N CYS A 388 26.12 -12.50 13.82
CA CYS A 388 26.29 -13.74 14.58
C CYS A 388 25.73 -13.71 16.02
N GLY A 389 24.91 -12.72 16.39
CA GLY A 389 24.15 -12.76 17.64
C GLY A 389 24.77 -12.04 18.84
N ARG A 390 25.92 -11.35 18.69
CA ARG A 390 26.56 -10.63 19.80
C ARG A 390 25.59 -9.60 20.40
N LYS A 391 25.52 -9.57 21.74
CA LYS A 391 24.76 -8.57 22.50
C LYS A 391 25.67 -7.43 22.92
N TYR A 392 25.15 -6.20 22.93
CA TYR A 392 25.94 -5.05 23.33
C TYR A 392 26.26 -5.12 24.83
N THR A 393 27.52 -4.87 25.16
CA THR A 393 27.98 -4.71 26.54
C THR A 393 28.82 -3.44 26.60
N LYS A 394 28.49 -2.54 27.52
CA LYS A 394 29.18 -1.25 27.65
C LYS A 394 30.65 -1.48 28.01
N GLY A 395 31.57 -0.80 27.31
CA GLY A 395 33.01 -0.94 27.51
C GLY A 395 33.66 -2.13 26.82
N SER A 396 32.92 -2.87 25.97
CA SER A 396 33.52 -3.93 25.14
C SER A 396 34.46 -3.34 24.09
N THR A 397 35.67 -3.88 23.99
CA THR A 397 36.59 -3.58 22.88
C THR A 397 36.22 -4.38 21.63
N ILE A 398 36.63 -3.85 20.47
CA ILE A 398 36.53 -4.56 19.20
C ILE A 398 37.91 -5.13 18.88
N ASP A 399 37.95 -6.41 18.56
CA ASP A 399 39.13 -7.01 17.93
C ASP A 399 38.89 -7.01 16.42
N TRP A 400 39.74 -6.26 15.70
CA TRP A 400 39.71 -6.18 14.24
C TRP A 400 40.60 -7.24 13.59
N ASN A 401 41.44 -7.93 14.37
CA ASN A 401 42.34 -8.96 13.87
C ASN A 401 41.64 -10.31 13.85
N THR A 402 41.14 -10.70 12.69
CA THR A 402 40.62 -12.04 12.45
C THR A 402 41.74 -12.94 11.95
N ASN A 403 42.09 -13.97 12.74
CA ASN A 403 43.00 -15.00 12.27
C ASN A 403 42.34 -15.82 11.16
N SER A 404 43.08 -16.07 10.08
CA SER A 404 42.65 -16.97 9.01
C SER A 404 42.44 -18.38 9.57
N ILE A 405 41.21 -18.90 9.46
CA ILE A 405 40.86 -20.27 9.88
C ILE A 405 41.36 -21.30 8.85
N ARG A 406 41.60 -20.87 7.60
CA ARG A 406 42.11 -21.73 6.53
C ARG A 406 43.44 -22.36 6.91
N LYS A 407 43.53 -23.69 6.76
CA LYS A 407 44.74 -24.45 7.08
C LYS A 407 45.85 -24.13 6.08
N THR A 408 47.06 -23.93 6.58
CA THR A 408 48.25 -23.70 5.76
C THR A 408 48.46 -24.86 4.77
N GLY A 409 48.50 -24.58 3.47
CA GLY A 409 48.68 -25.59 2.42
C GLY A 409 47.41 -26.28 1.93
N GLU A 410 46.22 -25.93 2.45
CA GLU A 410 44.92 -26.44 1.98
C GLU A 410 44.61 -25.91 0.57
N SER A 411 44.46 -26.84 -0.39
CA SER A 411 44.06 -26.50 -1.76
C SER A 411 42.64 -25.97 -1.81
N VAL A 412 42.31 -25.22 -2.88
CA VAL A 412 40.95 -24.68 -3.08
C VAL A 412 39.90 -25.81 -3.11
N GLN A 413 40.21 -26.95 -3.73
CA GLN A 413 39.30 -28.09 -3.83
C GLN A 413 39.04 -28.74 -2.46
N GLU A 414 40.07 -28.89 -1.63
CA GLU A 414 39.93 -29.39 -0.26
C GLU A 414 39.11 -28.43 0.61
N LEU A 415 39.33 -27.11 0.46
CA LEU A 415 38.55 -26.08 1.13
C LEU A 415 37.07 -26.16 0.74
N GLU A 416 36.76 -26.20 -0.56
CA GLU A 416 35.39 -26.30 -1.09
C GLU A 416 34.67 -27.54 -0.53
N GLU A 417 35.32 -28.71 -0.59
CA GLU A 417 34.71 -29.96 -0.12
C GLU A 417 34.54 -29.99 1.42
N ARG A 418 35.42 -29.32 2.18
CA ARG A 418 35.31 -29.19 3.64
C ARG A 418 34.13 -28.33 4.07
N ILE A 419 33.87 -27.22 3.36
CA ILE A 419 32.93 -26.18 3.82
C ILE A 419 31.58 -26.21 3.10
N LYS A 420 31.41 -27.02 2.03
CA LYS A 420 30.13 -27.16 1.33
C LYS A 420 28.96 -27.47 2.27
N GLY A 421 29.21 -28.26 3.33
CA GLY A 421 28.20 -28.65 4.32
C GLY A 421 27.61 -27.48 5.10
N LEU A 422 28.28 -26.33 5.13
CA LEU A 422 27.78 -25.12 5.80
C LEU A 422 26.58 -24.50 5.07
N ALA A 423 26.39 -24.82 3.79
CA ALA A 423 25.28 -24.34 2.98
C ALA A 423 24.19 -25.42 2.75
N ASP A 424 24.23 -26.52 3.51
CA ASP A 424 23.23 -27.58 3.43
C ASP A 424 21.86 -27.10 3.94
N CYS A 425 20.81 -27.67 3.36
CA CYS A 425 19.43 -27.26 3.66
C CYS A 425 18.98 -27.60 5.09
N ILE A 426 19.63 -28.58 5.72
CA ILE A 426 19.37 -29.02 7.10
C ILE A 426 20.30 -28.38 8.14
N PHE A 427 21.31 -27.61 7.72
CA PHE A 427 22.31 -27.05 8.64
C PHE A 427 21.67 -26.23 9.77
N GLU A 428 20.57 -25.55 9.45
CA GLU A 428 19.93 -24.60 10.35
C GLU A 428 18.94 -25.27 11.32
N GLU A 429 18.63 -26.55 11.13
CA GLU A 429 17.72 -27.31 11.99
C GLU A 429 18.25 -27.37 13.43
N ASN A 430 17.39 -27.04 14.40
CA ASN A 430 17.72 -27.00 15.83
C ASN A 430 18.85 -26.00 16.20
N THR A 431 19.16 -25.04 15.32
CA THR A 431 20.13 -23.97 15.60
C THR A 431 19.44 -22.63 15.91
N GLN A 432 20.24 -21.61 16.22
CA GLN A 432 19.77 -20.24 16.41
C GLN A 432 19.75 -19.42 15.10
N TRP A 433 20.20 -19.97 13.96
CA TRP A 433 20.16 -19.29 12.66
C TRP A 433 18.71 -18.99 12.24
N GLY A 434 18.49 -17.79 11.70
CA GLY A 434 17.15 -17.32 11.35
C GLY A 434 16.30 -16.84 12.53
N ASN A 435 16.65 -17.23 13.76
CA ASN A 435 15.90 -16.90 14.98
C ASN A 435 16.63 -15.85 15.82
N GLU A 436 17.88 -16.09 16.20
CA GLU A 436 18.74 -15.21 16.99
C GLU A 436 20.06 -14.89 16.27
N MET A 437 20.45 -15.64 15.25
CA MET A 437 21.66 -15.39 14.45
C MET A 437 21.31 -15.19 12.99
N GLY A 438 22.13 -14.42 12.30
CA GLY A 438 21.91 -14.03 10.91
C GLY A 438 20.73 -13.07 10.72
N LEU A 439 20.26 -13.00 9.48
CA LEU A 439 19.00 -12.38 9.11
C LEU A 439 17.84 -13.24 9.65
N LYS A 440 16.81 -12.56 10.15
CA LYS A 440 15.63 -13.21 10.75
C LYS A 440 14.70 -13.81 9.70
N TYR A 441 14.10 -14.94 10.01
CA TYR A 441 13.11 -15.60 9.16
C TYR A 441 11.66 -15.25 9.55
N GLY A 442 10.73 -15.64 8.68
CA GLY A 442 9.29 -15.57 8.95
C GLY A 442 8.62 -14.22 8.67
N CYS A 443 9.35 -13.24 8.14
CA CYS A 443 8.82 -11.93 7.77
C CYS A 443 9.25 -11.54 6.34
N PRO A 444 8.35 -11.03 5.47
CA PRO A 444 8.69 -10.54 4.13
C PRO A 444 9.68 -9.37 4.07
N VAL A 445 9.92 -8.70 5.20
CA VAL A 445 10.91 -7.63 5.37
C VAL A 445 11.95 -8.07 6.39
N GLU A 446 12.68 -9.16 6.07
CA GLU A 446 13.68 -9.77 6.94
C GLU A 446 14.75 -8.78 7.40
N ASP A 447 15.06 -7.80 6.56
CA ASP A 447 16.01 -6.73 6.78
C ASP A 447 15.57 -5.84 7.95
N VAL A 448 14.35 -5.33 7.90
CA VAL A 448 13.78 -4.41 8.90
C VAL A 448 13.73 -5.08 10.26
N ILE A 449 13.24 -6.33 10.34
CA ILE A 449 13.17 -7.08 11.59
C ILE A 449 14.56 -7.48 12.11
N THR A 450 15.53 -7.72 11.22
CA THR A 450 16.93 -7.98 11.62
C THR A 450 17.53 -6.73 12.24
N GLY A 451 17.37 -5.56 11.61
CA GLY A 451 17.81 -4.28 12.17
C GLY A 451 17.16 -3.99 13.53
N LEU A 452 15.85 -4.22 13.66
CA LEU A 452 15.12 -4.06 14.91
C LEU A 452 15.65 -4.99 16.01
N SER A 453 15.92 -6.25 15.67
CA SER A 453 16.50 -7.21 16.61
C SER A 453 17.90 -6.82 17.07
N ILE A 454 18.71 -6.24 16.19
CA ILE A 454 20.03 -5.70 16.53
C ILE A 454 19.88 -4.53 17.52
N HIS A 455 18.95 -3.61 17.29
CA HIS A 455 18.68 -2.51 18.22
C HIS A 455 18.19 -3.00 19.58
N TYR A 456 17.34 -4.03 19.63
CA TYR A 456 16.91 -4.64 20.90
C TYR A 456 18.03 -5.30 21.69
N ARG A 457 19.18 -5.59 21.06
CA ARG A 457 20.40 -6.07 21.74
C ARG A 457 21.27 -4.93 22.26
N GLY A 458 20.82 -3.69 22.17
CA GLY A 458 21.47 -2.50 22.68
C GLY A 458 22.42 -1.81 21.71
N TRP A 459 22.53 -2.29 20.47
CA TRP A 459 23.39 -1.70 19.45
C TRP A 459 22.75 -0.48 18.79
N LYS A 460 23.59 0.41 18.27
CA LYS A 460 23.17 1.54 17.42
C LYS A 460 23.49 1.28 15.96
N SER A 461 22.81 1.96 15.06
CA SER A 461 23.18 2.04 13.64
C SER A 461 23.47 3.48 13.24
N ILE A 462 24.02 3.64 12.04
CA ILE A 462 24.34 4.94 11.46
C ILE A 462 23.63 5.07 10.13
N TYR A 463 23.05 6.24 9.87
CA TYR A 463 22.69 6.64 8.52
C TYR A 463 23.80 7.53 7.93
N PHE A 464 24.33 7.15 6.77
CA PHE A 464 25.33 7.98 6.09
C PHE A 464 24.96 8.25 4.63
N ASN A 465 24.67 9.53 4.34
CA ASN A 465 24.34 10.03 3.00
C ASN A 465 25.50 10.90 2.47
N PRO A 466 26.47 10.32 1.74
CA PRO A 466 27.60 11.07 1.18
C PRO A 466 27.19 11.95 0.00
N LYS A 467 27.95 13.03 -0.25
CA LYS A 467 27.73 13.94 -1.40
C LYS A 467 27.68 13.19 -2.74
N ARG A 468 28.62 12.27 -2.96
CA ARG A 468 28.56 11.32 -4.09
C ARG A 468 27.84 10.08 -3.59
N LYS A 469 26.65 9.82 -4.15
CA LYS A 469 25.83 8.64 -3.84
C LYS A 469 26.69 7.39 -3.88
N ALA A 470 26.67 6.59 -2.81
CA ALA A 470 27.57 5.45 -2.70
C ALA A 470 27.15 4.26 -3.58
N PHE A 471 25.85 3.99 -3.62
CA PHE A 471 25.26 2.88 -4.34
C PHE A 471 24.23 3.41 -5.33
N LEU A 472 24.17 2.83 -6.52
CA LEU A 472 23.15 3.14 -7.52
C LEU A 472 22.60 1.82 -8.07
N GLY A 473 21.27 1.74 -8.15
CA GLY A 473 20.62 0.59 -8.78
C GLY A 473 19.42 0.95 -9.65
N VAL A 474 18.52 -0.01 -9.81
CA VAL A 474 17.39 0.08 -10.75
C VAL A 474 16.05 0.21 -9.99
N SER A 475 15.34 1.32 -10.23
CA SER A 475 13.98 1.52 -9.74
C SER A 475 12.96 0.86 -10.67
N ALA A 476 11.81 0.47 -10.11
CA ALA A 476 10.65 0.03 -10.89
C ALA A 476 10.25 1.09 -11.92
N THR A 477 9.95 0.65 -13.16
CA THR A 477 9.61 1.51 -14.30
C THR A 477 8.12 1.41 -14.69
N THR A 478 7.34 0.66 -13.93
CA THR A 478 5.89 0.52 -14.12
C THR A 478 5.12 0.75 -12.81
N LEU A 479 3.84 1.13 -12.95
CA LEU A 479 2.98 1.31 -11.79
C LEU A 479 2.73 -0.01 -11.06
N ASP A 480 2.47 -1.09 -11.80
CA ASP A 480 2.18 -2.42 -11.21
C ASP A 480 3.35 -2.93 -10.35
N GLN A 481 4.58 -2.92 -10.88
CA GLN A 481 5.79 -3.30 -10.13
C GLN A 481 5.93 -2.47 -8.85
N THR A 482 5.70 -1.16 -8.94
CA THR A 482 5.77 -0.25 -7.78
C THR A 482 4.73 -0.62 -6.72
N LEU A 483 3.48 -0.91 -7.13
CA LEU A 483 2.41 -1.27 -6.21
C LEU A 483 2.62 -2.65 -5.58
N VAL A 484 3.12 -3.63 -6.34
CA VAL A 484 3.47 -4.97 -5.82
C VAL A 484 4.60 -4.87 -4.79
N GLN A 485 5.64 -4.09 -5.08
CA GLN A 485 6.76 -3.86 -4.16
C GLN A 485 6.28 -3.25 -2.84
N HIS A 486 5.47 -2.18 -2.90
CA HIS A 486 4.93 -1.53 -1.70
C HIS A 486 3.92 -2.39 -0.94
N LYS A 487 3.19 -3.27 -1.63
CA LYS A 487 2.32 -4.27 -0.98
C LYS A 487 3.16 -5.21 -0.14
N ARG A 488 4.26 -5.76 -0.67
CA ARG A 488 5.16 -6.65 0.07
C ARG A 488 5.78 -5.98 1.29
N TRP A 489 6.29 -4.76 1.13
CA TRP A 489 6.90 -4.01 2.23
C TRP A 489 5.89 -3.76 3.35
N SER A 490 4.74 -3.18 3.01
CA SER A 490 3.71 -2.84 4.00
C SER A 490 3.00 -4.06 4.62
N GLU A 491 3.03 -5.22 3.95
CA GLU A 491 2.60 -6.51 4.53
C GLU A 491 3.60 -6.96 5.60
N GLY A 492 4.90 -6.96 5.28
CA GLY A 492 5.94 -7.35 6.23
C GLY A 492 6.04 -6.41 7.43
N ASP A 493 5.99 -5.10 7.19
CA ASP A 493 6.01 -4.07 8.23
C ASP A 493 4.83 -4.20 9.20
N LEU A 494 3.64 -4.54 8.69
CA LEU A 494 2.46 -4.81 9.51
C LEU A 494 2.61 -6.12 10.30
N GLN A 495 3.18 -7.16 9.69
CA GLN A 495 3.46 -8.41 10.39
C GLN A 495 4.35 -8.19 11.60
N ILE A 496 5.37 -7.31 11.52
CA ILE A 496 6.23 -6.95 12.66
C ILE A 496 5.42 -6.49 13.88
N LEU A 497 4.31 -5.76 13.69
CA LEU A 497 3.45 -5.33 14.80
C LEU A 497 2.78 -6.47 15.53
N PHE A 498 2.45 -7.55 14.83
CA PHE A 498 1.76 -8.71 15.40
C PHE A 498 2.72 -9.77 15.94
N LEU A 499 4.02 -9.65 15.67
CA LEU A 499 5.04 -10.55 16.22
C LEU A 499 5.30 -10.26 17.71
N LYS A 500 5.78 -11.29 18.42
CA LYS A 500 6.20 -11.19 19.83
C LYS A 500 7.18 -10.02 20.08
N TYR A 501 8.00 -9.68 19.08
CA TYR A 501 9.03 -8.65 19.14
C TYR A 501 8.58 -7.28 18.63
N SER A 502 7.28 -6.99 18.65
CA SER A 502 6.73 -5.70 18.20
C SER A 502 7.37 -4.49 18.93
N PRO A 503 7.65 -3.39 18.21
CA PRO A 503 8.15 -2.14 18.79
C PRO A 503 7.30 -1.60 19.95
N ILE A 504 5.98 -1.85 19.93
CA ILE A 504 5.03 -1.27 20.88
C ILE A 504 5.30 -1.74 22.32
N TRP A 505 5.49 -3.05 22.53
CA TRP A 505 5.65 -3.61 23.88
C TRP A 505 7.06 -4.12 24.14
N TYR A 506 7.73 -4.71 23.14
CA TYR A 506 9.07 -5.26 23.33
C TYR A 506 10.14 -4.17 23.32
N GLY A 507 9.92 -3.10 22.54
CA GLY A 507 10.87 -2.00 22.42
C GLY A 507 10.91 -1.05 23.62
N LEU A 508 9.82 -0.95 24.40
CA LEU A 508 9.74 -0.06 25.55
C LEU A 508 10.82 -0.38 26.58
N GLY A 509 11.61 0.63 26.95
CA GLY A 509 12.74 0.50 27.88
C GLY A 509 13.99 -0.16 27.29
N ARG A 510 13.95 -0.67 26.05
CA ARG A 510 15.10 -1.29 25.37
C ARG A 510 15.74 -0.39 24.32
N ILE A 511 14.91 0.33 23.56
CA ILE A 511 15.35 1.27 22.53
C ILE A 511 14.74 2.65 22.79
N HIS A 512 15.32 3.69 22.19
CA HIS A 512 14.86 5.05 22.39
C HIS A 512 13.42 5.25 21.89
N PHE A 513 12.58 5.98 22.64
CA PHE A 513 11.17 6.17 22.30
C PHE A 513 10.96 6.78 20.90
N GLY A 514 11.79 7.76 20.52
CA GLY A 514 11.78 8.33 19.16
C GLY A 514 12.11 7.31 18.06
N LEU A 515 12.92 6.28 18.36
CA LEU A 515 13.19 5.19 17.43
C LEU A 515 12.00 4.22 17.35
N ILE A 516 11.33 3.94 18.48
CA ILE A 516 10.06 3.18 18.50
C ILE A 516 9.03 3.86 17.60
N MET A 517 8.79 5.17 17.77
CA MET A 517 7.89 5.94 16.92
C MET A 517 8.30 5.90 15.44
N GLY A 518 9.62 5.91 15.19
CA GLY A 518 10.20 5.71 13.86
C GLY A 518 9.77 4.40 13.22
N TYR A 519 10.01 3.27 13.90
CA TYR A 519 9.56 1.96 13.44
C TYR A 519 8.03 1.89 13.27
N LEU A 520 7.27 2.44 14.21
CA LEU A 520 5.80 2.47 14.13
C LEU A 520 5.28 3.24 12.92
N THR A 521 6.03 4.24 12.42
CA THR A 521 5.66 4.98 11.21
C THR A 521 5.56 4.03 10.00
N PHE A 522 6.54 3.14 9.82
CA PHE A 522 6.56 2.16 8.72
C PHE A 522 5.60 1.00 8.97
N CYS A 523 5.64 0.45 10.18
CA CYS A 523 4.74 -0.62 10.62
C CYS A 523 3.25 -0.30 10.47
N LEU A 524 2.87 0.98 10.55
CA LEU A 524 1.48 1.45 10.38
C LEU A 524 1.19 2.00 8.98
N TRP A 525 2.07 1.79 7.99
CA TRP A 525 1.81 2.17 6.60
C TRP A 525 0.50 1.56 6.09
N SER A 526 0.35 0.24 6.15
CA SER A 526 -0.81 -0.43 5.56
C SER A 526 -2.15 -0.10 6.24
N PRO A 527 -2.27 -0.01 7.59
CA PRO A 527 -3.51 0.41 8.24
C PRO A 527 -4.01 1.82 7.86
N ASN A 528 -3.16 2.71 7.34
CA ASN A 528 -3.62 4.01 6.82
C ASN A 528 -4.60 3.88 5.63
N CYS A 529 -4.70 2.70 5.00
CA CYS A 529 -5.64 2.47 3.90
C CYS A 529 -7.09 2.78 4.29
N PHE A 530 -7.51 2.41 5.50
CA PHE A 530 -8.92 2.57 5.92
C PHE A 530 -9.32 4.04 6.03
N ALA A 531 -8.51 4.85 6.73
CA ALA A 531 -8.75 6.27 6.87
C ALA A 531 -8.70 6.99 5.51
N THR A 532 -7.75 6.63 4.64
CA THR A 532 -7.63 7.21 3.30
C THR A 532 -8.79 6.82 2.39
N LEU A 533 -9.21 5.54 2.37
CA LEU A 533 -10.37 5.09 1.61
C LEU A 533 -11.63 5.83 2.07
N TYR A 534 -11.84 5.96 3.38
CA TYR A 534 -12.97 6.69 3.93
C TYR A 534 -12.99 8.14 3.44
N TYR A 535 -11.87 8.86 3.57
CA TYR A 535 -11.73 10.24 3.10
C TYR A 535 -11.86 10.41 1.59
N SER A 536 -11.45 9.42 0.81
CA SER A 536 -11.48 9.49 -0.66
C SER A 536 -12.83 9.12 -1.27
N ILE A 537 -13.74 8.52 -0.49
CA ILE A 537 -15.03 8.01 -0.98
C ILE A 537 -16.20 8.74 -0.29
N VAL A 538 -16.22 8.77 1.04
CA VAL A 538 -17.40 9.21 1.81
C VAL A 538 -17.71 10.70 1.60
N PRO A 539 -16.75 11.64 1.71
CA PRO A 539 -17.01 13.05 1.44
C PRO A 539 -17.59 13.33 0.05
N SER A 540 -17.13 12.61 -0.97
CA SER A 540 -17.58 12.75 -2.35
C SER A 540 -18.99 12.20 -2.54
N LEU A 541 -19.34 11.07 -1.93
CA LEU A 541 -20.70 10.54 -1.96
C LEU A 541 -21.69 11.46 -1.22
N TYR A 542 -21.27 12.05 -0.11
CA TYR A 542 -22.12 12.95 0.68
C TYR A 542 -22.30 14.31 0.01
N LEU A 543 -21.32 14.73 -0.80
CA LEU A 543 -21.43 15.93 -1.62
C LEU A 543 -22.67 15.86 -2.55
N LEU A 544 -22.96 14.71 -3.15
CA LEU A 544 -24.16 14.52 -3.99
C LEU A 544 -25.46 14.61 -3.21
N LYS A 545 -25.47 14.05 -1.99
CA LYS A 545 -26.61 14.11 -1.10
C LYS A 545 -26.88 15.52 -0.58
N GLY A 546 -25.96 16.47 -0.82
CA GLY A 546 -26.02 17.80 -0.22
C GLY A 546 -25.80 17.79 1.29
N ILE A 547 -25.19 16.73 1.84
CA ILE A 547 -24.89 16.63 3.26
C ILE A 547 -23.46 17.12 3.46
N SER A 548 -23.34 18.22 4.21
CA SER A 548 -22.02 18.76 4.53
C SER A 548 -21.37 18.00 5.69
N LEU A 549 -20.13 17.55 5.47
CA LEU A 549 -19.26 16.90 6.45
C LEU A 549 -18.14 17.83 6.93
N PHE A 550 -18.14 19.09 6.52
CA PHE A 550 -17.12 20.08 6.85
C PHE A 550 -17.80 21.39 7.31
N PRO A 551 -17.10 22.26 8.04
CA PRO A 551 -17.67 23.54 8.43
C PRO A 551 -17.98 24.43 7.21
N GLN A 552 -19.03 25.22 7.34
CA GLN A 552 -19.38 26.28 6.38
C GLN A 552 -18.28 27.33 6.31
N VAL A 553 -18.13 27.99 5.16
CA VAL A 553 -17.04 28.97 4.92
C VAL A 553 -17.14 30.17 5.88
N SER A 554 -18.35 30.63 6.19
CA SER A 554 -18.59 31.69 7.18
C SER A 554 -18.36 31.29 8.63
N SER A 555 -18.24 29.99 8.93
CA SER A 555 -18.05 29.50 10.29
C SER A 555 -16.61 29.72 10.77
N PRO A 556 -16.37 30.18 12.01
CA PRO A 556 -15.02 30.27 12.56
C PRO A 556 -14.31 28.90 12.60
N TRP A 557 -15.06 27.80 12.64
CA TRP A 557 -14.52 26.44 12.58
C TRP A 557 -13.92 26.07 11.23
N PHE A 558 -14.13 26.87 10.17
CA PHE A 558 -13.44 26.69 8.90
C PHE A 558 -11.93 26.94 9.02
N LEU A 559 -11.52 27.86 9.89
CA LEU A 559 -10.12 28.32 10.00
C LEU A 559 -9.15 27.19 10.39
N PRO A 560 -9.41 26.33 11.40
CA PRO A 560 -8.56 25.18 11.69
C PRO A 560 -8.35 24.24 10.50
N PHE A 561 -9.40 23.93 9.74
CA PHE A 561 -9.30 23.06 8.56
C PHE A 561 -8.46 23.71 7.46
N ALA A 562 -8.77 24.96 7.11
CA ALA A 562 -8.03 25.69 6.09
C ALA A 562 -6.56 25.85 6.47
N TYR A 563 -6.27 26.13 7.74
CA TYR A 563 -4.92 26.25 8.26
C TYR A 563 -4.14 24.95 8.15
N VAL A 564 -4.65 23.83 8.67
CA VAL A 564 -3.95 22.54 8.63
C VAL A 564 -3.71 22.09 7.19
N ILE A 565 -4.72 22.20 6.31
CA ILE A 565 -4.59 21.85 4.89
C ILE A 565 -3.49 22.68 4.23
N ALA A 566 -3.53 24.01 4.39
CA ALA A 566 -2.54 24.90 3.78
C ALA A 566 -1.15 24.67 4.36
N ALA A 567 -1.02 24.60 5.68
CA ALA A 567 0.26 24.46 6.38
C ALA A 567 0.95 23.13 6.01
N GLU A 568 0.22 22.02 6.01
CA GLU A 568 0.77 20.71 5.64
C GLU A 568 1.20 20.64 4.17
N HIS A 569 0.39 21.12 3.23
CA HIS A 569 0.77 21.09 1.81
C HIS A 569 1.92 22.05 1.49
N ILE A 570 1.93 23.25 2.07
CA ILE A 570 3.04 24.22 1.92
C ILE A 570 4.32 23.65 2.51
N TYR A 571 4.27 23.05 3.71
CA TYR A 571 5.45 22.45 4.30
C TYR A 571 5.92 21.24 3.49
N SER A 572 5.00 20.37 3.07
CA SER A 572 5.29 19.18 2.27
C SER A 572 6.00 19.52 0.95
N ILE A 573 5.50 20.52 0.21
CA ILE A 573 6.16 20.95 -1.04
C ILE A 573 7.53 21.58 -0.76
N ILE A 574 7.66 22.41 0.27
CA ILE A 574 8.96 23.01 0.65
C ILE A 574 9.97 21.93 1.06
N GLU A 575 9.54 20.93 1.85
CA GLU A 575 10.38 19.81 2.26
C GLU A 575 10.84 18.98 1.07
N PHE A 576 9.91 18.66 0.15
CA PHE A 576 10.22 17.90 -1.06
C PHE A 576 11.20 18.64 -1.99
N LEU A 577 11.02 19.95 -2.18
CA LEU A 577 11.93 20.79 -2.97
C LEU A 577 13.31 20.92 -2.30
N ARG A 578 13.37 21.06 -0.97
CA ARG A 578 14.65 21.07 -0.22
C ARG A 578 15.40 19.74 -0.31
N ALA A 579 14.67 18.64 -0.47
CA ALA A 579 15.25 17.33 -0.74
C ALA A 579 15.65 17.13 -2.22
N GLY A 580 15.60 18.18 -3.05
CA GLY A 580 16.03 18.17 -4.45
C GLY A 580 14.98 17.67 -5.45
N GLY A 581 13.71 17.62 -5.07
CA GLY A 581 12.61 17.29 -5.96
C GLY A 581 12.11 18.48 -6.80
N THR A 582 11.18 18.23 -7.72
CA THR A 582 10.49 19.26 -8.51
C THR A 582 9.04 19.43 -8.05
N ILE A 583 8.37 20.52 -8.46
CA ILE A 583 6.94 20.74 -8.15
C ILE A 583 6.07 19.63 -8.77
N LEU A 584 6.34 19.27 -10.02
CA LEU A 584 5.62 18.17 -10.68
C LEU A 584 5.95 16.82 -10.02
N GLY A 585 7.19 16.63 -9.56
CA GLY A 585 7.57 15.46 -8.77
C GLY A 585 6.84 15.37 -7.44
N TRP A 586 6.63 16.50 -6.75
CA TRP A 586 5.81 16.54 -5.54
C TRP A 586 4.36 16.14 -5.84
N TRP A 587 3.79 16.61 -6.94
CA TRP A 587 2.45 16.21 -7.37
C TRP A 587 2.35 14.72 -7.70
N ASN A 588 3.38 14.15 -8.34
CA ASN A 588 3.49 12.72 -8.59
C ASN A 588 3.62 11.93 -7.27
N GLU A 589 4.38 12.44 -6.30
CA GLU A 589 4.49 11.83 -4.96
C GLU A 589 3.14 11.80 -4.23
N GLN A 590 2.35 12.89 -4.29
CA GLN A 590 0.99 12.89 -3.73
C GLN A 590 0.10 11.84 -4.41
N ARG A 591 0.23 11.67 -5.73
CA ARG A 591 -0.54 10.66 -6.48
C ARG A 591 -0.15 9.26 -6.04
N MET A 592 1.14 8.99 -5.96
CA MET A 592 1.65 7.68 -5.54
C MET A 592 1.33 7.38 -4.08
N TRP A 593 1.33 8.38 -3.21
CA TRP A 593 0.83 8.28 -1.83
C TRP A 593 -0.63 7.82 -1.81
N LEU A 594 -1.50 8.42 -2.63
CA LEU A 594 -2.91 8.01 -2.73
C LEU A 594 -3.03 6.59 -3.27
N TYR A 595 -2.30 6.23 -4.33
CA TYR A 595 -2.39 4.93 -4.97
C TYR A 595 -1.93 3.80 -4.04
N LYS A 596 -0.78 3.98 -3.37
CA LYS A 596 -0.26 3.00 -2.41
C LYS A 596 -1.25 2.76 -1.28
N ARG A 597 -1.83 3.82 -0.71
CA ARG A 597 -2.79 3.72 0.42
C ARG A 597 -4.14 3.13 0.03
N THR A 598 -4.65 3.45 -1.15
CA THR A 598 -5.97 2.95 -1.59
C THR A 598 -5.90 1.54 -2.18
N SER A 599 -4.71 1.07 -2.59
CA SER A 599 -4.50 -0.24 -3.19
C SER A 599 -3.50 -1.12 -2.45
N SER A 600 -2.19 -1.01 -2.69
CA SER A 600 -1.13 -1.85 -2.12
C SER A 600 -1.30 -2.13 -0.63
N PHE A 601 -1.60 -1.08 0.14
CA PHE A 601 -1.77 -1.13 1.58
C PHE A 601 -3.05 -1.86 2.00
N LEU A 602 -4.15 -1.69 1.25
CA LEU A 602 -5.38 -2.46 1.46
C LEU A 602 -5.11 -3.96 1.26
N PHE A 603 -4.45 -4.33 0.16
CA PHE A 603 -4.08 -5.73 -0.11
C PHE A 603 -3.12 -6.29 0.94
N ALA A 604 -2.15 -5.50 1.41
CA ALA A 604 -1.25 -5.88 2.48
C ALA A 604 -1.99 -6.18 3.80
N VAL A 605 -2.97 -5.35 4.19
CA VAL A 605 -3.80 -5.62 5.37
C VAL A 605 -4.60 -6.90 5.19
N MET A 606 -5.29 -7.06 4.05
CA MET A 606 -6.10 -8.24 3.77
C MET A 606 -5.27 -9.53 3.84
N ASP A 607 -4.12 -9.55 3.17
CA ASP A 607 -3.23 -10.72 3.17
C ASP A 607 -2.67 -11.02 4.56
N THR A 608 -2.34 -9.99 5.34
CA THR A 608 -1.90 -10.17 6.73
C THR A 608 -3.01 -10.75 7.59
N ILE A 609 -4.26 -10.28 7.45
CA ILE A 609 -5.42 -10.83 8.17
C ILE A 609 -5.64 -12.29 7.77
N PHE A 610 -5.67 -12.60 6.47
CA PHE A 610 -5.86 -13.98 6.01
C PHE A 610 -4.76 -14.93 6.51
N LYS A 611 -3.50 -14.44 6.58
CA LYS A 611 -2.40 -15.19 7.18
C LYS A 611 -2.61 -15.42 8.68
N LEU A 612 -3.01 -14.39 9.44
CA LEU A 612 -3.30 -14.52 10.87
C LEU A 612 -4.47 -15.47 11.15
N MET A 613 -5.43 -15.57 10.23
CA MET A 613 -6.54 -16.53 10.28
C MET A 613 -6.17 -17.94 9.78
N GLY A 614 -4.97 -18.15 9.24
CA GLY A 614 -4.49 -19.43 8.72
C GLY A 614 -5.03 -19.81 7.33
N TYR A 615 -5.60 -18.86 6.58
CA TYR A 615 -6.19 -19.10 5.24
C TYR A 615 -5.20 -18.95 4.08
N SER A 616 -4.04 -18.30 4.29
CA SER A 616 -3.07 -18.08 3.24
C SER A 616 -1.62 -18.22 3.72
N ASN A 617 -0.77 -18.72 2.83
CA ASN A 617 0.67 -18.54 2.93
C ASN A 617 1.04 -17.26 2.17
N SER A 618 1.87 -16.39 2.74
CA SER A 618 2.36 -15.19 2.06
C SER A 618 3.06 -15.59 0.74
N GLY A 619 2.50 -15.20 -0.40
CA GLY A 619 3.19 -15.33 -1.68
C GLY A 619 4.28 -14.27 -1.82
N PHE A 620 5.51 -14.69 -2.10
CA PHE A 620 6.62 -13.79 -2.41
C PHE A 620 6.76 -13.66 -3.93
N VAL A 621 6.45 -12.48 -4.47
CA VAL A 621 6.61 -12.19 -5.91
C VAL A 621 7.88 -11.37 -6.11
N ILE A 622 8.82 -11.90 -6.90
CA ILE A 622 10.03 -11.18 -7.31
C ILE A 622 9.60 -10.10 -8.31
N SER A 623 9.99 -8.85 -8.06
CA SER A 623 9.69 -7.74 -8.95
C SER A 623 10.65 -7.73 -10.14
N ALA A 624 10.12 -7.68 -11.36
CA ALA A 624 10.95 -7.66 -12.55
C ALA A 624 11.84 -6.42 -12.63
N LYS A 625 13.12 -6.63 -12.97
CA LYS A 625 14.16 -5.59 -12.98
C LYS A 625 14.43 -5.01 -14.38
N VAL A 626 14.00 -5.72 -15.41
CA VAL A 626 14.09 -5.27 -16.81
C VAL A 626 12.69 -5.08 -17.37
N ALA A 627 12.51 -3.99 -18.11
CA ALA A 627 11.28 -3.71 -18.83
C ALA A 627 11.53 -3.73 -20.35
N ASP A 628 10.50 -4.03 -21.12
CA ASP A 628 10.56 -3.97 -22.58
C ASP A 628 10.95 -2.56 -23.06
N GLN A 629 11.57 -2.47 -24.24
CA GLN A 629 11.97 -1.18 -24.82
C GLN A 629 10.79 -0.19 -24.94
N ASP A 630 9.64 -0.68 -25.41
CA ASP A 630 8.38 0.09 -25.49
C ASP A 630 7.97 0.68 -24.13
N VAL A 631 8.13 -0.09 -23.04
CA VAL A 631 7.77 0.31 -21.67
C VAL A 631 8.78 1.33 -21.15
N THR A 632 10.07 1.08 -21.38
CA THR A 632 11.18 1.96 -21.00
C THR A 632 11.03 3.34 -21.65
N GLN A 633 10.72 3.39 -22.95
CA GLN A 633 10.50 4.66 -23.66
C GLN A 633 9.32 5.45 -23.09
N ARG A 634 8.22 4.78 -22.72
CA ARG A 634 7.08 5.45 -22.07
C ARG A 634 7.45 5.98 -20.69
N TYR A 635 8.22 5.21 -19.92
CA TYR A 635 8.71 5.63 -18.62
C TYR A 635 9.59 6.87 -18.72
N GLU A 636 10.54 6.91 -19.67
CA GLU A 636 11.39 8.09 -19.95
C GLU A 636 10.58 9.32 -20.37
N GLN A 637 9.47 9.12 -21.09
CA GLN A 637 8.50 10.17 -21.44
C GLN A 637 7.55 10.55 -20.30
N GLU A 638 7.77 10.02 -19.08
CA GLU A 638 6.92 10.21 -17.89
C GLU A 638 5.45 9.83 -18.10
N LYS A 639 5.19 8.80 -18.92
CA LYS A 639 3.86 8.24 -19.14
C LYS A 639 3.66 6.99 -18.28
N MET A 640 2.59 6.98 -17.48
CA MET A 640 2.28 5.85 -16.60
C MET A 640 1.94 4.58 -17.39
N GLU A 641 2.40 3.43 -16.93
CA GLU A 641 2.15 2.13 -17.56
C GLU A 641 0.94 1.45 -16.91
N PHE A 642 -0.13 1.22 -17.69
CA PHE A 642 -1.37 0.60 -17.24
C PHE A 642 -1.70 -0.71 -17.93
N GLY A 643 -0.90 -1.18 -18.89
CA GLY A 643 -1.23 -2.31 -19.75
C GLY A 643 -1.40 -3.65 -19.03
N PHE A 644 -1.03 -3.75 -17.76
CA PHE A 644 -1.16 -4.96 -16.96
C PHE A 644 -2.52 -5.04 -16.25
N ALA A 645 -3.16 -6.22 -16.28
CA ALA A 645 -4.44 -6.44 -15.60
C ALA A 645 -4.21 -6.75 -14.12
N SER A 646 -4.36 -5.75 -13.25
CA SER A 646 -4.13 -5.87 -11.80
C SER A 646 -5.41 -5.61 -10.98
N PRO A 647 -5.71 -6.40 -9.94
CA PRO A 647 -6.77 -6.08 -8.99
C PRO A 647 -6.57 -4.72 -8.30
N MET A 648 -5.31 -4.31 -8.08
CA MET A 648 -4.99 -3.00 -7.52
C MET A 648 -5.43 -1.86 -8.44
N PHE A 649 -5.33 -2.05 -9.76
CA PHE A 649 -5.81 -1.07 -10.74
C PHE A 649 -7.34 -0.94 -10.74
N ILE A 650 -8.07 -2.03 -10.47
CA ILE A 650 -9.53 -1.98 -10.33
C ILE A 650 -9.90 -1.07 -9.15
N VAL A 651 -9.22 -1.19 -8.00
CA VAL A 651 -9.51 -0.39 -6.81
C VAL A 651 -9.24 1.10 -7.04
N ILE A 652 -8.03 1.47 -7.49
CA ILE A 652 -7.69 2.89 -7.71
C ILE A 652 -8.57 3.53 -8.80
N SER A 653 -8.88 2.78 -9.86
CA SER A 653 -9.74 3.26 -10.94
C SER A 653 -11.18 3.42 -10.47
N SER A 654 -11.68 2.50 -9.63
CA SER A 654 -13.03 2.62 -9.05
C SER A 654 -13.15 3.85 -8.16
N VAL A 655 -12.18 4.09 -7.28
CA VAL A 655 -12.15 5.29 -6.42
C VAL A 655 -12.08 6.56 -7.27
N ALA A 656 -11.23 6.58 -8.31
CA ALA A 656 -11.16 7.70 -9.24
C ALA A 656 -12.50 7.95 -9.96
N MET A 657 -13.18 6.90 -10.43
CA MET A 657 -14.48 7.01 -11.11
C MET A 657 -15.59 7.48 -10.18
N ILE A 658 -15.64 6.99 -8.94
CA ILE A 658 -16.60 7.46 -7.93
C ILE A 658 -16.45 8.96 -7.73
N ASN A 659 -15.22 9.44 -7.52
CA ASN A 659 -14.95 10.88 -7.36
C ASN A 659 -15.35 11.70 -8.59
N LEU A 660 -15.06 11.20 -9.80
CA LEU A 660 -15.46 11.86 -11.04
C LEU A 660 -16.98 11.97 -11.17
N PHE A 661 -17.70 10.87 -10.95
CA PHE A 661 -19.15 10.88 -10.97
C PHE A 661 -19.70 11.86 -9.94
N CYS A 662 -19.14 11.88 -8.72
CA CYS A 662 -19.59 12.76 -7.64
C CYS A 662 -19.45 14.23 -8.01
N LEU A 663 -18.31 14.60 -8.59
CA LEU A 663 -18.05 15.96 -9.03
C LEU A 663 -18.99 16.36 -10.17
N VAL A 664 -19.14 15.51 -11.19
CA VAL A 664 -20.02 15.78 -12.35
C VAL A 664 -21.48 15.87 -11.93
N GLY A 665 -21.97 14.96 -11.07
CA GLY A 665 -23.32 14.98 -10.54
C GLY A 665 -23.61 16.24 -9.73
N THR A 666 -22.64 16.69 -8.93
CA THR A 666 -22.74 17.93 -8.15
C THR A 666 -22.78 19.15 -9.06
N LEU A 667 -21.92 19.24 -10.07
CA LEU A 667 -21.92 20.33 -11.05
C LEU A 667 -23.23 20.38 -11.84
N LYS A 668 -23.78 19.22 -12.25
CA LYS A 668 -25.09 19.13 -12.90
C LYS A 668 -26.19 19.67 -11.98
N LYS A 669 -26.20 19.27 -10.71
CA LYS A 669 -27.18 19.75 -9.71
C LYS A 669 -27.09 21.27 -9.53
N MET A 670 -25.88 21.83 -9.45
CA MET A 670 -25.66 23.29 -9.37
C MET A 670 -26.18 24.03 -10.60
N LEU A 671 -25.92 23.50 -11.81
CA LEU A 671 -26.37 24.12 -13.07
C LEU A 671 -27.89 24.08 -13.26
N VAL A 672 -28.55 22.98 -12.86
CA VAL A 672 -29.99 22.79 -13.04
C VAL A 672 -30.81 23.56 -11.98
N ILE A 673 -30.35 23.60 -10.73
CA ILE A 673 -31.11 24.19 -9.60
C ILE A 673 -30.73 25.67 -9.37
N GLY A 674 -29.58 26.14 -9.89
CA GLY A 674 -29.16 27.55 -9.78
C GLY A 674 -28.60 27.97 -8.41
N GLU A 675 -28.36 27.03 -7.49
CA GLU A 675 -27.95 27.28 -6.10
C GLU A 675 -26.43 27.38 -5.87
N PHE A 676 -25.68 27.99 -6.80
CA PHE A 676 -24.21 28.05 -6.71
C PHE A 676 -23.69 28.61 -5.39
N LYS A 677 -24.28 29.71 -4.89
CA LYS A 677 -23.85 30.38 -3.67
C LYS A 677 -24.09 29.52 -2.42
N SER A 678 -25.23 28.84 -2.35
CA SER A 678 -25.62 28.00 -1.21
C SER A 678 -24.72 26.76 -1.09
N VAL A 679 -24.46 26.09 -2.22
CA VAL A 679 -23.62 24.88 -2.23
C VAL A 679 -22.15 25.22 -1.97
N TYR A 680 -21.65 26.36 -2.47
CA TYR A 680 -20.31 26.84 -2.14
C TYR A 680 -20.18 27.12 -0.64
N GLU A 681 -21.11 27.86 -0.06
CA GLU A 681 -21.09 28.23 1.36
C GLU A 681 -21.09 27.01 2.29
N THR A 682 -21.82 25.96 1.90
CA THR A 682 -22.02 24.76 2.73
C THR A 682 -21.02 23.65 2.49
N ALA A 683 -20.46 23.51 1.28
CA ALA A 683 -19.67 22.34 0.87
C ALA A 683 -18.30 22.65 0.25
N ALA A 684 -17.77 23.88 0.38
CA ALA A 684 -16.51 24.30 -0.24
C ALA A 684 -15.34 23.32 -0.05
N LEU A 685 -15.08 22.86 1.19
CA LEU A 685 -13.96 21.93 1.46
C LEU A 685 -14.18 20.53 0.86
N GLN A 686 -15.43 20.07 0.75
CA GLN A 686 -15.74 18.80 0.07
C GLN A 686 -15.57 18.90 -1.44
N ILE A 687 -16.00 20.02 -2.03
CA ILE A 687 -15.79 20.30 -3.45
C ILE A 687 -14.29 20.38 -3.74
N LEU A 688 -13.53 21.07 -2.90
CA LEU A 688 -12.07 21.15 -3.02
C LEU A 688 -11.43 19.76 -2.94
N LEU A 689 -11.78 18.95 -1.93
CA LEU A 689 -11.26 17.59 -1.77
C LEU A 689 -11.60 16.71 -2.97
N CYS A 690 -12.87 16.68 -3.39
CA CYS A 690 -13.33 15.90 -4.54
C CYS A 690 -12.64 16.36 -5.84
N GLY A 691 -12.52 17.68 -6.05
CA GLY A 691 -11.82 18.27 -7.19
C GLY A 691 -10.34 17.88 -7.22
N VAL A 692 -9.63 17.96 -6.10
CA VAL A 692 -8.22 17.54 -5.99
C VAL A 692 -8.08 16.04 -6.26
N LEU A 693 -8.99 15.19 -5.76
CA LEU A 693 -9.01 13.75 -6.03
C LEU A 693 -9.27 13.44 -7.51
N VAL A 694 -10.10 14.23 -8.20
CA VAL A 694 -10.26 14.09 -9.67
C VAL A 694 -8.97 14.52 -10.38
N LEU A 695 -8.40 15.67 -10.03
CA LEU A 695 -7.19 16.19 -10.67
C LEU A 695 -5.96 15.28 -10.49
N ILE A 696 -5.78 14.69 -9.31
CA ILE A 696 -4.63 13.81 -9.04
C ILE A 696 -4.69 12.53 -9.87
N ASN A 697 -5.91 12.08 -10.19
CA ASN A 697 -6.23 10.87 -10.95
C ASN A 697 -6.30 11.09 -12.48
N LEU A 698 -5.97 12.28 -13.00
CA LEU A 698 -5.97 12.57 -14.44
C LEU A 698 -5.25 11.50 -15.31
N PRO A 699 -4.07 10.96 -14.90
CA PRO A 699 -3.43 9.89 -15.66
C PRO A 699 -4.27 8.60 -15.76
N LEU A 700 -5.09 8.28 -14.75
CA LEU A 700 -5.99 7.12 -14.81
C LEU A 700 -7.10 7.33 -15.82
N TYR A 701 -7.75 8.50 -15.87
CA TYR A 701 -8.79 8.76 -16.87
C TYR A 701 -8.23 8.72 -18.30
N ASN A 702 -7.00 9.23 -18.49
CA ASN A 702 -6.26 9.07 -19.74
C ASN A 702 -6.05 7.59 -20.09
N GLY A 703 -5.60 6.78 -19.12
CA GLY A 703 -5.44 5.33 -19.29
C GLY A 703 -6.74 4.58 -19.58
N LEU A 704 -7.86 4.98 -18.94
CA LEU A 704 -9.16 4.33 -19.03
C LEU A 704 -9.88 4.62 -20.35
N PHE A 705 -9.83 5.86 -20.84
CA PHE A 705 -10.72 6.31 -21.92
C PHE A 705 -10.01 6.83 -23.17
N PHE A 706 -8.84 7.46 -23.03
CA PHE A 706 -8.25 8.26 -24.13
C PHE A 706 -7.05 7.61 -24.79
N ARG A 707 -6.29 6.76 -24.08
CA ARG A 707 -5.09 6.12 -24.61
C ARG A 707 -5.41 4.99 -25.60
N LYS A 708 -4.64 4.96 -26.69
CA LYS A 708 -4.74 3.96 -27.77
C LYS A 708 -3.49 3.07 -27.89
N ASP A 709 -2.42 3.40 -27.19
CA ASP A 709 -1.17 2.64 -27.19
C ASP A 709 -1.22 1.45 -26.22
N LYS A 710 -0.18 0.60 -26.24
CA LYS A 710 -0.10 -0.61 -25.39
C LYS A 710 -0.14 -0.32 -23.89
N GLY A 711 0.19 0.90 -23.47
CA GLY A 711 0.11 1.30 -22.06
C GLY A 711 -1.26 1.80 -21.59
N ARG A 712 -2.32 1.61 -22.39
CA ARG A 712 -3.72 1.85 -21.99
C ARG A 712 -4.18 0.85 -20.93
N MET A 713 -5.19 1.22 -20.14
CA MET A 713 -5.82 0.31 -19.19
C MET A 713 -6.53 -0.85 -19.93
N PRO A 714 -6.38 -2.12 -19.52
CA PRO A 714 -7.12 -3.23 -20.09
C PRO A 714 -8.62 -3.02 -20.01
N SER A 715 -9.35 -3.34 -21.08
CA SER A 715 -10.81 -3.14 -21.15
C SER A 715 -11.56 -3.87 -20.03
N SER A 716 -11.07 -5.05 -19.60
CA SER A 716 -11.64 -5.80 -18.49
C SER A 716 -11.55 -5.05 -17.16
N VAL A 717 -10.43 -4.35 -16.90
CA VAL A 717 -10.24 -3.50 -15.72
C VAL A 717 -11.13 -2.27 -15.81
N THR A 718 -11.17 -1.61 -16.98
CA THR A 718 -12.04 -0.44 -17.21
C THR A 718 -13.50 -0.77 -16.93
N VAL A 719 -14.04 -1.84 -17.53
CA VAL A 719 -15.43 -2.25 -17.34
C VAL A 719 -15.72 -2.58 -15.87
N LYS A 720 -14.88 -3.41 -15.23
CA LYS A 720 -15.07 -3.75 -13.80
C LYS A 720 -15.07 -2.51 -12.91
N SER A 721 -14.17 -1.57 -13.15
CA SER A 721 -14.03 -0.35 -12.34
C SER A 721 -15.23 0.58 -12.51
N VAL A 722 -15.70 0.77 -13.75
CA VAL A 722 -16.87 1.59 -14.05
C VAL A 722 -18.14 0.97 -13.47
N VAL A 723 -18.35 -0.34 -13.67
CA VAL A 723 -19.52 -1.05 -13.11
C VAL A 723 -19.52 -1.00 -11.60
N PHE A 724 -18.37 -1.20 -10.95
CA PHE A 724 -18.27 -1.10 -9.50
C PHE A 724 -18.59 0.32 -9.01
N ALA A 725 -18.01 1.35 -9.64
CA ALA A 725 -18.30 2.75 -9.32
C ALA A 725 -19.79 3.11 -9.52
N LEU A 726 -20.40 2.66 -10.62
CA LEU A 726 -21.82 2.87 -10.89
C LEU A 726 -22.71 2.11 -9.91
N SER A 727 -22.36 0.89 -9.50
CA SER A 727 -23.16 0.14 -8.52
C SER A 727 -23.23 0.83 -7.15
N LEU A 728 -22.14 1.49 -6.74
CA LEU A 728 -22.08 2.31 -5.52
C LEU A 728 -22.82 3.63 -5.70
N TRP A 729 -22.76 4.22 -6.89
CA TRP A 729 -23.49 5.41 -7.29
C TRP A 729 -25.01 5.19 -7.32
N ASP A 730 -25.48 4.17 -8.03
CA ASP A 730 -26.89 3.89 -8.31
C ASP A 730 -27.64 3.42 -7.06
N LYS A 731 -27.03 2.58 -6.22
CA LYS A 731 -27.62 2.21 -4.92
C LYS A 731 -27.88 3.43 -4.03
N ILE A 732 -27.16 4.52 -4.25
CA ILE A 732 -27.33 5.79 -3.54
C ILE A 732 -28.29 6.73 -4.28
N CYS A 733 -28.29 6.73 -5.63
CA CYS A 733 -29.25 7.47 -6.45
C CYS A 733 -30.68 6.91 -6.35
N LEU A 734 -30.88 5.60 -6.17
CA LEU A 734 -32.19 4.99 -5.90
C LEU A 734 -32.79 5.48 -4.57
N ILE A 735 -31.95 5.78 -3.58
CA ILE A 735 -32.38 6.42 -2.32
C ILE A 735 -32.77 7.89 -2.58
N LEU A 736 -32.12 8.57 -3.54
CA LEU A 736 -32.42 9.95 -3.93
C LEU A 736 -33.71 10.05 -4.78
N TYR A 737 -33.99 9.07 -5.65
CA TYR A 737 -35.24 9.03 -6.43
C TYR A 737 -36.46 8.93 -5.50
N LYS A 738 -36.37 8.10 -4.45
CA LYS A 738 -37.39 8.01 -3.38
C LYS A 738 -37.56 9.30 -2.55
N PHE A 739 -36.60 10.23 -2.59
CA PHE A 739 -36.62 11.46 -1.78
C PHE A 739 -36.97 12.72 -2.59
N VAL A 740 -36.74 12.72 -3.91
CA VAL A 740 -36.91 13.89 -4.79
C VAL A 740 -38.31 13.99 -5.41
N PHE A 741 -39.02 12.88 -5.63
CA PHE A 741 -40.36 12.88 -6.23
C PHE A 741 -41.52 13.03 -5.22
N ARG A 742 -41.23 13.44 -3.97
CA ARG A 742 -42.25 13.75 -2.96
C ARG A 742 -42.72 15.21 -3.03
N GLY A 743 -43.02 15.67 -4.24
CA GLY A 743 -43.43 17.04 -4.51
C GLY A 743 -44.36 17.10 -5.71
N GLY A 744 -45.66 16.93 -5.46
CA GLY A 744 -46.67 17.15 -6.50
C GLY A 744 -47.92 16.28 -6.46
N ILE A 745 -48.28 15.61 -5.37
CA ILE A 745 -49.61 15.01 -5.16
C ILE A 745 -49.93 15.25 -3.68
N LYS A 746 -51.14 15.74 -3.36
CA LYS A 746 -51.58 15.80 -1.96
C LYS A 746 -52.02 14.41 -1.54
N ASP A 747 -51.03 13.55 -1.29
CA ASP A 747 -51.21 12.31 -0.56
C ASP A 747 -51.28 12.68 0.93
N GLU A 748 -52.47 12.64 1.51
CA GLU A 748 -52.61 12.77 2.95
C GLU A 748 -52.79 11.36 3.55
N ALA A 749 -51.72 10.83 4.14
CA ALA A 749 -51.77 9.62 4.96
C ALA A 749 -52.09 10.02 6.40
N PHE A 750 -53.09 9.38 7.02
CA PHE A 750 -53.58 9.76 8.34
C PHE A 750 -53.62 8.57 9.30
N ASN A 751 -53.54 8.86 10.60
CA ASN A 751 -53.53 7.86 11.66
C ASN A 751 -54.87 7.86 12.39
N CYS A 752 -55.72 6.86 12.17
CA CYS A 752 -56.93 6.65 12.96
C CYS A 752 -56.55 6.02 14.31
N SER A 753 -56.86 6.70 15.42
CA SER A 753 -56.62 6.18 16.77
C SER A 753 -57.66 5.16 17.21
N GLY A 754 -57.21 4.01 17.72
CA GLY A 754 -58.08 2.98 18.28
C GLY A 754 -58.55 3.30 19.71
N GLY A 755 -59.85 3.15 19.97
CA GLY A 755 -60.47 3.31 21.29
C GLY A 755 -61.40 4.52 21.39
N ASP A 756 -62.66 4.24 21.76
CA ASP A 756 -63.88 5.06 21.60
C ASP A 756 -64.29 5.27 20.14
N ASP A 757 -65.60 5.17 19.85
CA ASP A 757 -66.26 5.38 18.54
C ASP A 757 -66.00 6.80 17.96
N ARG A 758 -64.73 7.14 17.70
CA ARG A 758 -64.30 8.41 17.13
C ARG A 758 -64.27 8.27 15.61
N GLU A 759 -65.23 8.94 14.99
CA GLU A 759 -65.35 9.08 13.54
C GLU A 759 -64.36 10.17 13.07
N GLU A 760 -63.39 9.82 12.21
CA GLU A 760 -62.52 10.79 11.54
C GLU A 760 -63.03 11.04 10.12
N CYS A 761 -63.44 12.29 9.84
CA CYS A 761 -64.07 12.65 8.58
C CYS A 761 -63.22 13.61 7.74
N PHE A 762 -63.00 13.25 6.47
CA PHE A 762 -62.48 14.13 5.44
C PHE A 762 -63.61 14.83 4.68
N SER A 763 -63.41 16.05 4.22
CA SER A 763 -64.41 16.84 3.49
C SER A 763 -63.84 17.30 2.15
N HIS A 764 -64.49 16.93 1.05
CA HIS A 764 -64.10 17.34 -0.30
C HIS A 764 -65.24 18.09 -0.98
N LYS A 765 -64.97 19.23 -1.60
CA LYS A 765 -65.98 20.03 -2.30
C LYS A 765 -66.08 19.54 -3.75
N VAL A 766 -67.29 19.19 -4.18
CA VAL A 766 -67.56 18.58 -5.49
C VAL A 766 -68.59 19.45 -6.23
N GLU A 767 -68.41 19.63 -7.54
CA GLU A 767 -69.31 20.40 -8.40
C GLU A 767 -70.43 19.53 -8.99
N TYR A 768 -71.53 20.12 -9.41
CA TYR A 768 -72.69 19.36 -9.91
C TYR A 768 -72.34 18.64 -11.22
N GLY A 769 -72.47 17.32 -11.25
CA GLY A 769 -72.18 16.52 -12.44
C GLY A 769 -70.76 15.95 -12.50
N ASP A 770 -69.94 16.16 -11.46
CA ASP A 770 -68.63 15.49 -11.33
C ASP A 770 -68.80 14.00 -11.07
N THR A 771 -67.95 13.20 -11.71
CA THR A 771 -67.72 11.81 -11.27
C THR A 771 -66.63 11.83 -10.20
N VAL A 772 -66.97 11.34 -9.02
CA VAL A 772 -66.06 11.26 -7.87
C VAL A 772 -65.53 9.85 -7.75
N HIS A 773 -64.20 9.70 -7.84
CA HIS A 773 -63.51 8.44 -7.61
C HIS A 773 -62.80 8.51 -6.25
N PHE A 774 -62.94 7.46 -5.44
CA PHE A 774 -62.17 7.35 -4.20
C PHE A 774 -61.64 5.93 -3.97
N SER A 775 -60.52 5.84 -3.27
CA SER A 775 -60.05 4.58 -2.71
C SER A 775 -59.35 4.77 -1.38
N PHE A 776 -59.33 3.71 -0.59
CA PHE A 776 -58.49 3.65 0.60
C PHE A 776 -57.79 2.31 0.72
N VAL A 777 -56.64 2.32 1.38
CA VAL A 777 -55.90 1.12 1.81
C VAL A 777 -55.43 1.32 3.24
N VAL A 778 -55.70 0.33 4.09
CA VAL A 778 -55.21 0.31 5.46
C VAL A 778 -53.76 -0.19 5.49
N ILE A 779 -52.85 0.67 5.94
CA ILE A 779 -51.43 0.41 6.19
C ILE A 779 -51.27 0.13 7.69
N LYS A 780 -51.17 -1.16 8.04
CA LYS A 780 -51.12 -1.63 9.45
C LYS A 780 -49.92 -1.03 10.21
N SER A 781 -50.14 -0.57 11.45
CA SER A 781 -49.07 -0.03 12.30
C SER A 781 -48.24 -1.13 12.98
N GLU A 782 -47.00 -0.80 13.33
CA GLU A 782 -45.99 -1.68 13.91
C GLU A 782 -46.33 -2.12 15.36
N GLY A 783 -47.33 -3.00 15.52
CA GLY A 783 -47.60 -3.74 16.75
C GLY A 783 -46.93 -5.11 16.71
N SER A 784 -46.06 -5.42 17.68
CA SER A 784 -45.12 -6.54 17.55
C SER A 784 -45.72 -7.95 17.67
N TRP A 785 -47.00 -8.15 18.02
CA TRP A 785 -47.50 -9.51 18.32
C TRP A 785 -48.99 -9.84 18.07
N HIS A 786 -49.79 -9.00 17.40
CA HIS A 786 -51.17 -9.36 17.04
C HIS A 786 -51.52 -8.98 15.59
N TYR A 787 -51.83 -9.97 14.76
CA TYR A 787 -52.50 -9.76 13.48
C TYR A 787 -54.01 -9.86 13.74
N SER A 788 -54.72 -8.73 13.80
CA SER A 788 -56.17 -8.74 13.54
C SER A 788 -56.39 -8.64 12.02
N GLU A 789 -57.36 -9.38 11.49
CA GLU A 789 -57.87 -9.22 10.11
C GLU A 789 -58.88 -8.08 10.00
N ASP A 790 -59.26 -7.50 11.14
CA ASP A 790 -60.24 -6.43 11.28
C ASP A 790 -59.90 -5.25 10.36
N GLY A 791 -60.89 -4.80 9.59
CA GLY A 791 -60.82 -3.64 8.71
C GLY A 791 -61.44 -2.40 9.32
N VAL A 792 -61.44 -1.31 8.54
CA VAL A 792 -62.06 -0.04 8.91
C VAL A 792 -63.42 0.11 8.25
N ASP A 793 -64.33 0.82 8.90
CA ASP A 793 -65.61 1.22 8.33
C ASP A 793 -65.46 2.59 7.66
N LEU A 794 -66.01 2.77 6.44
CA LEU A 794 -66.08 4.03 5.72
C LEU A 794 -67.55 4.37 5.40
N VAL A 795 -67.98 5.57 5.78
CA VAL A 795 -69.29 6.13 5.43
C VAL A 795 -69.12 7.44 4.65
N VAL A 796 -69.70 7.51 3.46
CA VAL A 796 -69.72 8.70 2.60
C VAL A 796 -71.08 9.39 2.68
N LYS A 797 -71.08 10.67 3.05
CA LYS A 797 -72.27 11.51 3.22
C LYS A 797 -72.25 12.68 2.23
N GLY A 798 -73.36 12.90 1.55
CA GLY A 798 -73.56 13.99 0.60
C GLY A 798 -73.83 15.34 1.29
N PRO A 799 -73.94 16.43 0.50
CA PRO A 799 -74.07 17.79 1.01
C PRO A 799 -75.32 18.04 1.86
N ASN A 800 -76.41 17.31 1.63
CA ASN A 800 -77.65 17.43 2.41
C ASN A 800 -77.74 16.38 3.54
N GLY A 801 -76.65 15.64 3.79
CA GLY A 801 -76.57 14.60 4.81
C GLY A 801 -77.10 13.23 4.37
N GLU A 802 -77.47 13.06 3.10
CA GLU A 802 -77.80 11.74 2.55
C GLU A 802 -76.57 10.82 2.55
N GLN A 803 -76.77 9.56 2.93
CA GLN A 803 -75.71 8.55 2.90
C GLN A 803 -75.60 7.97 1.49
N ILE A 804 -74.42 8.09 0.89
CA ILE A 804 -74.16 7.71 -0.51
C ILE A 804 -73.53 6.32 -0.58
N HIS A 805 -72.59 6.05 0.34
CA HIS A 805 -71.87 4.77 0.39
C HIS A 805 -71.54 4.41 1.84
N ASP A 806 -71.66 3.14 2.21
CA ASP A 806 -71.30 2.62 3.54
C ASP A 806 -70.73 1.22 3.38
N VAL A 807 -69.48 1.08 3.79
CA VAL A 807 -68.77 -0.19 3.77
C VAL A 807 -68.08 -0.39 5.10
N ARG A 808 -68.18 -1.64 5.59
CA ARG A 808 -67.75 -2.03 6.92
C ARG A 808 -66.73 -3.15 6.84
N ASP A 809 -65.79 -3.13 7.78
CA ASP A 809 -64.78 -4.17 7.98
C ASP A 809 -63.96 -4.48 6.72
N LYS A 810 -63.49 -3.44 6.03
CA LYS A 810 -62.63 -3.57 4.85
C LYS A 810 -61.25 -3.01 5.09
N THR A 811 -60.23 -3.71 4.57
CA THR A 811 -58.83 -3.26 4.62
C THR A 811 -58.40 -2.51 3.36
N ASN A 812 -59.23 -2.52 2.32
CA ASN A 812 -59.11 -1.69 1.13
C ASN A 812 -60.47 -1.59 0.41
N GLU A 813 -60.65 -0.52 -0.36
CA GLU A 813 -61.77 -0.37 -1.28
C GLU A 813 -61.46 0.65 -2.39
N LYS A 814 -62.06 0.46 -3.57
CA LYS A 814 -62.13 1.43 -4.68
C LYS A 814 -63.58 1.56 -5.12
N HIS A 815 -64.09 2.79 -5.21
CA HIS A 815 -65.46 3.04 -5.64
C HIS A 815 -65.59 4.39 -6.37
N GLU A 816 -66.63 4.54 -7.19
CA GLU A 816 -66.93 5.76 -7.93
C GLU A 816 -68.44 6.05 -7.93
N PHE A 817 -68.82 7.33 -7.88
CA PHE A 817 -70.22 7.75 -7.99
C PHE A 817 -70.35 9.12 -8.67
N LEU A 818 -71.52 9.38 -9.25
CA LEU A 818 -71.84 10.67 -9.88
C LEU A 818 -72.48 11.63 -8.86
N SER A 819 -72.04 12.88 -8.84
CA SER A 819 -72.57 13.91 -7.93
C SER A 819 -73.81 14.61 -8.52
N TYR A 820 -74.95 14.49 -7.81
CA TYR A 820 -76.22 15.14 -8.20
C TYR A 820 -76.48 16.45 -7.46
N HIS A 821 -75.63 16.81 -6.50
CA HIS A 821 -75.76 18.02 -5.70
C HIS A 821 -74.39 18.66 -5.50
N GLN A 822 -74.26 19.94 -5.87
CA GLN A 822 -73.04 20.70 -5.61
C GLN A 822 -72.89 20.95 -4.11
N GLY A 823 -71.72 20.63 -3.54
CA GLY A 823 -71.48 20.85 -2.13
C GLY A 823 -70.32 20.05 -1.57
N VAL A 824 -70.23 20.00 -0.24
CA VAL A 824 -69.13 19.30 0.46
C VAL A 824 -69.58 17.88 0.79
N TYR A 825 -68.89 16.90 0.21
CA TYR A 825 -69.05 15.49 0.51
C TYR A 825 -68.11 15.12 1.66
N ARG A 826 -68.59 14.32 2.61
CA ARG A 826 -67.82 13.87 3.78
C ARG A 826 -67.54 12.38 3.72
N PHE A 827 -66.29 12.01 3.94
CA PHE A 827 -65.79 10.63 3.96
C PHE A 827 -65.31 10.32 5.37
N CYS A 828 -66.04 9.48 6.09
CA CYS A 828 -65.86 9.28 7.52
C CYS A 828 -65.41 7.85 7.83
N PHE A 829 -64.23 7.73 8.44
CA PHE A 829 -63.64 6.46 8.82
C PHE A 829 -63.84 6.16 10.30
N THR A 830 -64.17 4.91 10.64
CA THR A 830 -64.26 4.42 12.01
C THR A 830 -63.39 3.19 12.17
N ASN A 831 -62.46 3.23 13.13
CA ASN A 831 -61.58 2.12 13.45
C ASN A 831 -62.13 1.35 14.66
N LYS A 832 -62.41 0.05 14.49
CA LYS A 832 -62.87 -0.85 15.57
C LYS A 832 -61.72 -1.57 16.28
N SER A 833 -60.51 -1.51 15.74
CA SER A 833 -59.31 -2.11 16.31
C SER A 833 -58.83 -1.31 17.53
N PRO A 834 -58.36 -1.96 18.61
CA PRO A 834 -57.76 -1.28 19.76
C PRO A 834 -56.38 -0.68 19.44
N TYR A 835 -55.87 -0.85 18.22
CA TYR A 835 -54.56 -0.37 17.77
C TYR A 835 -54.71 0.77 16.76
N HIS A 836 -53.69 1.64 16.70
CA HIS A 836 -53.63 2.69 15.68
C HIS A 836 -53.46 2.07 14.29
N GLU A 837 -54.23 2.53 13.32
CA GLU A 837 -54.11 2.12 11.92
C GLU A 837 -53.88 3.34 11.05
N THR A 838 -52.93 3.24 10.11
CA THR A 838 -52.67 4.30 9.14
C THR A 838 -53.51 4.01 7.91
N ILE A 839 -54.30 4.97 7.45
CA ILE A 839 -55.12 4.84 6.25
C ILE A 839 -54.53 5.75 5.18
N ASP A 840 -54.24 5.15 4.02
CA ASP A 840 -53.91 5.88 2.81
C ASP A 840 -55.21 6.05 2.01
N PHE A 841 -55.67 7.30 1.86
CA PHE A 841 -56.97 7.63 1.27
C PHE A 841 -56.81 8.65 0.15
N ASP A 842 -57.34 8.31 -1.02
CA ASP A 842 -57.32 9.15 -2.21
C ASP A 842 -58.76 9.43 -2.68
N VAL A 843 -59.04 10.70 -3.02
CA VAL A 843 -60.33 11.16 -3.52
C VAL A 843 -60.14 12.23 -4.60
N HIS A 844 -60.75 12.01 -5.76
CA HIS A 844 -60.67 12.89 -6.91
C HIS A 844 -62.07 13.15 -7.51
N ALA A 845 -62.36 14.40 -7.83
CA ALA A 845 -63.57 14.82 -8.52
C ALA A 845 -63.19 15.48 -9.85
N GLY A 846 -63.67 14.92 -10.96
CA GLY A 846 -63.41 15.44 -12.31
C GLY A 846 -64.66 16.08 -12.95
N HIS A 847 -64.53 17.32 -13.43
CA HIS A 847 -65.58 18.06 -14.13
C HIS A 847 -65.29 18.15 -15.64
N PHE A 848 -66.27 17.86 -16.50
CA PHE A 848 -66.22 18.28 -17.90
C PHE A 848 -66.79 19.70 -18.01
N ALA A 849 -65.94 20.71 -18.05
CA ALA A 849 -66.37 22.07 -18.36
C ALA A 849 -66.74 22.18 -19.85
N TYR A 850 -68.04 22.15 -20.17
CA TYR A 850 -68.53 22.73 -21.41
C TYR A 850 -68.50 24.26 -21.25
N HIS A 851 -67.38 24.88 -21.63
CA HIS A 851 -67.35 26.32 -21.85
C HIS A 851 -67.85 26.61 -23.27
N ASP A 852 -69.09 27.11 -23.36
CA ASP A 852 -69.51 27.96 -24.46
C ASP A 852 -68.57 29.17 -24.51
N GLU A 853 -67.68 29.25 -25.50
CA GLU A 853 -67.46 30.43 -26.35
C GLU A 853 -66.30 30.24 -27.35
N HIS A 854 -66.66 30.39 -28.63
CA HIS A 854 -65.84 30.77 -29.80
C HIS A 854 -64.91 29.73 -30.48
N ALA A 855 -65.46 28.86 -31.35
CA ALA A 855 -65.31 28.89 -32.84
C ALA A 855 -65.80 27.57 -33.52
N LYS A 856 -66.35 27.70 -34.74
CA LYS A 856 -67.04 26.69 -35.60
C LYS A 856 -66.58 25.21 -35.51
N ASP A 857 -67.56 24.30 -35.67
CA ASP A 857 -67.81 23.21 -34.72
C ASP A 857 -68.04 21.80 -35.32
N GLU A 858 -67.37 21.42 -36.43
CA GLU A 858 -67.62 20.09 -37.04
C GLU A 858 -66.40 19.17 -37.19
N HIS A 859 -65.18 19.61 -36.84
CA HIS A 859 -63.97 18.77 -36.99
C HIS A 859 -63.16 18.52 -35.72
N PHE A 860 -63.40 19.23 -34.62
CA PHE A 860 -62.59 19.13 -33.39
C PHE A 860 -63.30 18.44 -32.22
N ASN A 861 -64.64 18.36 -32.22
CA ASN A 861 -65.41 17.68 -31.18
C ASN A 861 -65.06 16.19 -30.99
N PRO A 862 -64.86 15.38 -32.05
CA PRO A 862 -64.42 13.99 -31.88
C PRO A 862 -63.02 13.88 -31.26
N LEU A 863 -62.18 14.89 -31.47
CA LEU A 863 -60.77 14.90 -31.07
C LEU A 863 -60.64 15.31 -29.59
N PHE A 864 -61.43 16.28 -29.13
CA PHE A 864 -61.53 16.61 -27.70
C PHE A 864 -62.24 15.51 -26.90
N GLU A 865 -63.25 14.85 -27.47
CA GLU A 865 -63.88 13.68 -26.86
C GLU A 865 -62.89 12.50 -26.73
N HIS A 866 -62.03 12.30 -27.74
CA HIS A 866 -60.96 11.31 -27.67
C HIS A 866 -59.84 11.68 -26.70
N ILE A 867 -59.46 12.96 -26.59
CA ILE A 867 -58.49 13.43 -25.60
C ILE A 867 -59.04 13.25 -24.18
N GLY A 868 -60.31 13.57 -23.94
CA GLY A 868 -60.97 13.33 -22.65
C GLY A 868 -61.04 11.84 -22.30
N LYS A 869 -61.38 10.98 -23.27
CA LYS A 869 -61.35 9.51 -23.09
C LYS A 869 -59.94 8.98 -22.84
N LEU A 870 -58.91 9.57 -23.45
CA LEU A 870 -57.51 9.20 -23.22
C LEU A 870 -57.02 9.67 -21.85
N GLU A 871 -57.44 10.85 -21.41
CA GLU A 871 -57.13 11.40 -20.10
C GLU A 871 -57.79 10.58 -18.98
N GLU A 872 -59.05 10.17 -19.16
CA GLU A 872 -59.76 9.24 -18.28
C GLU A 872 -59.11 7.85 -18.25
N ALA A 873 -58.71 7.31 -19.41
CA ALA A 873 -58.00 6.05 -19.49
C ALA A 873 -56.61 6.12 -18.83
N LEU A 874 -55.88 7.22 -19.04
CA LEU A 874 -54.57 7.44 -18.44
C LEU A 874 -54.68 7.60 -16.92
N TYR A 875 -55.69 8.31 -16.44
CA TYR A 875 -55.97 8.46 -15.02
C TYR A 875 -56.35 7.12 -14.39
N ASN A 876 -57.24 6.35 -15.03
CA ASN A 876 -57.59 5.01 -14.55
C ASN A 876 -56.37 4.09 -14.48
N ILE A 877 -55.45 4.18 -15.44
CA ILE A 877 -54.18 3.42 -15.42
C ILE A 877 -53.27 3.92 -14.30
N GLN A 878 -53.09 5.23 -14.10
CA GLN A 878 -52.29 5.77 -13.00
C GLN A 878 -52.85 5.38 -11.64
N PHE A 879 -54.16 5.42 -11.49
CA PHE A 879 -54.86 5.03 -10.28
C PHE A 879 -54.70 3.53 -10.00
N GLU A 880 -54.86 2.67 -11.01
CA GLU A 880 -54.59 1.24 -10.85
C GLU A 880 -53.13 0.95 -10.53
N GLN A 881 -52.20 1.70 -11.10
CA GLN A 881 -50.78 1.57 -10.82
C GLN A 881 -50.46 1.95 -9.36
N HIS A 882 -51.04 3.04 -8.85
CA HIS A 882 -50.94 3.43 -7.44
C HIS A 882 -51.54 2.37 -6.50
N TRP A 883 -52.73 1.85 -6.84
CA TRP A 883 -53.36 0.79 -6.05
C TRP A 883 -52.52 -0.49 -6.01
N LEU A 884 -51.94 -0.89 -7.15
CA LEU A 884 -51.02 -2.03 -7.24
C LEU A 884 -49.73 -1.80 -6.46
N GLU A 885 -49.18 -0.58 -6.47
CA GLU A 885 -47.99 -0.22 -5.69
C GLU A 885 -48.28 -0.30 -4.18
N ALA A 886 -49.39 0.26 -3.70
CA ALA A 886 -49.79 0.16 -2.30
C ALA A 886 -49.98 -1.30 -1.83
N GLN A 887 -50.56 -2.15 -2.69
CA GLN A 887 -50.69 -3.57 -2.40
C GLN A 887 -49.34 -4.31 -2.42
N THR A 888 -48.43 -3.92 -3.32
CA THR A 888 -47.07 -4.48 -3.41
C THR A 888 -46.24 -4.11 -2.19
N ASP A 889 -46.33 -2.86 -1.71
CA ASP A 889 -45.66 -2.39 -0.50
C ASP A 889 -46.16 -3.11 0.75
N ARG A 890 -47.49 -3.32 0.86
CA ARG A 890 -48.07 -4.17 1.92
C ARG A 890 -47.47 -5.59 1.87
N GLN A 891 -47.34 -6.17 0.69
CA GLN A 891 -46.79 -7.52 0.53
C GLN A 891 -45.28 -7.56 0.81
N ALA A 892 -44.53 -6.51 0.45
CA ALA A 892 -43.11 -6.36 0.72
C ALA A 892 -42.82 -6.24 2.23
N ILE A 893 -43.61 -5.45 2.97
CA ILE A 893 -43.47 -5.30 4.43
C ILE A 893 -43.72 -6.64 5.14
N VAL A 894 -44.76 -7.38 4.74
CA VAL A 894 -45.02 -8.73 5.27
C VAL A 894 -43.87 -9.69 4.96
N ASN A 895 -43.32 -9.61 3.74
CA ASN A 895 -42.20 -10.46 3.31
C ASN A 895 -40.89 -10.11 4.01
N GLU A 896 -40.62 -8.83 4.27
CA GLU A 896 -39.46 -8.35 5.03
C GLU A 896 -39.55 -8.78 6.50
N GLY A 897 -40.74 -8.73 7.11
CA GLY A 897 -41.00 -9.27 8.43
C GLY A 897 -40.80 -10.79 8.53
N MET A 898 -41.10 -11.55 7.47
CA MET A 898 -40.80 -12.99 7.40
C MET A 898 -39.31 -13.26 7.15
N SER A 899 -38.66 -12.51 6.25
CA SER A 899 -37.24 -12.62 5.91
C SER A 899 -36.35 -12.30 7.12
N ARG A 900 -36.67 -11.23 7.86
CA ARG A 900 -35.93 -10.87 9.08
C ARG A 900 -36.00 -11.98 10.13
N ARG A 901 -37.15 -12.64 10.29
CA ARG A 901 -37.31 -13.79 11.19
C ARG A 901 -36.50 -15.01 10.72
N ALA A 902 -36.49 -15.28 9.42
CA ALA A 902 -35.69 -16.36 8.83
C ALA A 902 -34.18 -16.12 9.00
N ILE A 903 -33.72 -14.89 8.79
CA ILE A 903 -32.31 -14.51 8.97
C ILE A 903 -31.90 -14.61 10.45
N HIS A 904 -32.71 -14.10 11.38
CA HIS A 904 -32.41 -14.24 12.81
C HIS A 904 -32.35 -15.72 13.22
N LYS A 905 -33.30 -16.55 12.76
CA LYS A 905 -33.28 -17.99 13.00
C LYS A 905 -32.02 -18.65 12.42
N ALA A 906 -31.64 -18.32 11.18
CA ALA A 906 -30.44 -18.84 10.54
C ALA A 906 -29.15 -18.41 11.26
N ILE A 907 -29.10 -17.18 11.78
CA ILE A 907 -27.97 -16.68 12.60
C ILE A 907 -27.89 -17.47 13.92
N TYR A 908 -29.01 -17.65 14.62
CA TYR A 908 -29.05 -18.44 15.86
C TYR A 908 -28.65 -19.91 15.62
N GLU A 909 -29.14 -20.53 14.56
CA GLU A 909 -28.76 -21.90 14.17
C GLU A 909 -27.27 -21.99 13.80
N SER A 910 -26.72 -21.00 13.08
CA SER A 910 -25.30 -20.95 12.73
C SER A 910 -24.40 -20.75 13.96
N ILE A 911 -24.77 -19.87 14.89
CA ILE A 911 -24.05 -19.67 16.16
C ILE A 911 -24.08 -20.95 16.99
N ALA A 912 -25.22 -21.63 17.05
CA ALA A 912 -25.35 -22.91 17.75
C ALA A 912 -24.49 -24.01 17.12
N LEU A 913 -24.44 -24.10 15.78
CA LEU A 913 -23.59 -25.05 15.04
C LEU A 913 -22.09 -24.78 15.23
N ILE A 914 -21.68 -23.51 15.20
CA ILE A 914 -20.30 -23.10 15.47
C ILE A 914 -19.93 -23.44 16.92
N GLY A 915 -20.81 -23.13 17.87
CA GLY A 915 -20.62 -23.48 19.29
C GLY A 915 -20.49 -24.98 19.51
N ALA A 916 -21.35 -25.79 18.87
CA ALA A 916 -21.29 -27.24 18.94
C ALA A 916 -20.00 -27.81 18.32
N SER A 917 -19.54 -27.26 17.19
CA SER A 917 -18.30 -27.66 16.53
C SER A 917 -17.07 -27.33 17.38
N VAL A 918 -17.03 -26.13 17.97
CA VAL A 918 -15.96 -25.73 18.91
C VAL A 918 -15.96 -26.64 20.14
N LEU A 919 -17.13 -26.96 20.68
CA LEU A 919 -17.26 -27.89 21.81
C LEU A 919 -16.81 -29.30 21.44
N GLN A 920 -17.14 -29.80 20.25
CA GLN A 920 -16.68 -31.10 19.73
C GLN A 920 -15.15 -31.14 19.62
N VAL A 921 -14.53 -30.12 19.02
CA VAL A 921 -13.07 -30.02 18.90
C VAL A 921 -12.41 -29.95 20.28
N TYR A 922 -12.98 -29.17 21.21
CA TYR A 922 -12.50 -29.07 22.58
C TYR A 922 -12.57 -30.42 23.31
N ILE A 923 -13.69 -31.15 23.20
CA ILE A 923 -13.87 -32.47 23.81
C ILE A 923 -12.91 -33.49 23.18
N LEU A 924 -12.78 -33.53 21.85
CA LEU A 924 -11.85 -34.42 21.14
C LEU A 924 -10.41 -34.18 21.59
N ARG A 925 -9.98 -32.91 21.64
CA ARG A 925 -8.63 -32.54 22.10
C ARG A 925 -8.39 -33.03 23.54
N ARG A 926 -9.35 -32.81 24.44
CA ARG A 926 -9.27 -33.27 25.83
C ARG A 926 -9.26 -34.80 25.97
N LEU A 927 -9.94 -35.50 25.08
CA LEU A 927 -10.03 -36.97 25.06
C LEU A 927 -8.71 -37.61 24.58
N PHE A 928 -8.06 -37.00 23.57
CA PHE A 928 -6.72 -37.41 23.12
C PHE A 928 -5.62 -37.04 24.13
N GLU A 929 -5.71 -35.89 24.79
CA GLU A 929 -4.80 -35.50 25.87
C GLU A 929 -4.89 -36.47 27.07
N ARG A 930 -6.09 -36.99 27.39
CA ARG A 930 -6.25 -38.04 28.43
C ARG A 930 -5.73 -39.42 28.01
N LYS A 931 -5.81 -39.81 26.73
CA LYS A 931 -5.28 -41.11 26.25
C LYS A 931 -3.75 -41.14 26.20
N LEU A 932 -3.09 -40.02 25.93
CA LEU A 932 -1.62 -39.91 25.98
C LEU A 932 -1.06 -39.94 27.42
N GLY A 933 -1.86 -39.59 28.43
CA GLY A 933 -1.50 -39.71 29.84
C GLY A 933 -1.61 -41.13 30.42
N ALA A 934 -2.35 -42.04 29.78
CA ALA A 934 -2.63 -43.39 30.30
C ALA A 934 -1.81 -44.51 29.63
N SER A 935 -0.93 -44.20 28.65
CA SER A 935 -0.07 -45.16 27.95
C SER A 935 1.41 -45.03 28.30
N ARG A 936 1.71 -44.59 29.54
CA ARG A 936 3.03 -44.79 30.18
C ARG A 936 2.87 -45.72 31.37
N VAL A 937 2.67 -47.01 31.09
CA VAL A 937 3.14 -48.15 31.88
C VAL A 937 3.67 -49.16 30.89
#